data_AF-A0A6A6LKQ7-F1
#
_entry.id   AF-A0A6A6LKQ7-F1
#
_cell.length_a   1.000
_cell.length_b   1.000
_cell.length_c   1.000
_cell.angle_alpha   90.00
_cell.angle_beta   90.00
_cell.angle_gamma   90.00
#
_symmetry.space_group_name_H-M   'P 1'
#
loop_
_entity.id
_entity.type
_entity.pdbx_description
1 polymer ?
#
loop_
_entity_poly.entity_id
_entity_poly.type
_entity_poly.pdbx_seq_one_letter_code
_entity_poly.pdbx_strand_id
1 'polypeptide(L)'
;MSVIDETDGSVPNTLVIANCEVVKPRVAAAEHISEFNEEARSPFVRKYKTIIHPGEVNKIRELPQNSKIVATHTDSPDVLIWDVDAQPNRHAAHAVMEATESHPDLILTGHKDNAEFALAMCPTEPFVLSGGKDKLVVLWSIHDHISTLAAKPVSSESPGSCGSDAKHTSKVGASNDKPNERPSIGPRSIYQGHDDTVEDVQFHPSSAQEFCSIGDDSCLILWDARTGSSPVVKVEKAHNTDLHCVDWNAHDVNLIITGSADNTVHMFDRRNLTFGGFGSPIHKFEGHSAAVLCLQWSPDKSSVFGSSAEDGILNIWDYEKVGKKQDSVGLKLPNAPPGLFFRHAGHRDKLVDFHWNASDPWTIVSVSDDSETTSGGGTLQGDPLSVKVNKLSSTKTQLPYDYYFLKYCKPKKIINNAENLGEVLRGDRIENSLYTFEMMEEQPCKVACGVTLDVESAKNFKEKIDDEYRVNMILDNLPVAVRRQRRDGSQSTTYEHGFRVGFKGTYAGSKEEKYFINNHLSFRVMYHKDPETDSARIVGFEVIPNSINHEYKEWDDNNPQVTTCNKDIKKLIQGSTVPQEVDSGKKVVFSYDVTFKESEIKWASRWDTYLLMNDDQIHWFSIINSLMIVLFLSGMVAMIMMRTLFRDIANYNQLETQDETQEETGWKLVHGDVFRAPINSSLLCVYVGTGVQIFGMTLVTMIFALLGFLSPSNRGGLMTAMVLLWVFMGILAGYSSARLYKMFKGTEWKRNTLKTAFMFPGILFAIFFVLNALIWGEQSSGAVPFGTMFALVCLWFGISVPLVFVGSYLGFKKPAIEDPVKTNKIPRQIPEQAWYMKPVFSILIGGILPFGAVFIELFFILTSIWLNQFYYIFGFLFIVFVILLITCAEITIVLCYFQLCSEDYHWWWRSYLTAGSSALYLFLYSVFYFFTKLEITKLVSGILYFGYMIIISYAFFVLTGTIGFYACFWFVRKIYSSVKID
;
A
#
# COMPACT_ATOMS: atom_id res chain seq x y z
N MET A 1 -26.05 1.29 17.09
CA MET A 1 -24.64 1.70 16.86
C MET A 1 -24.56 3.21 16.95
N SER A 2 -23.74 3.70 17.87
CA SER A 2 -23.56 5.11 18.21
C SER A 2 -22.12 5.52 17.90
N VAL A 3 -21.94 6.57 17.11
CA VAL A 3 -20.63 7.18 16.83
C VAL A 3 -20.49 8.42 17.70
N ILE A 4 -19.34 8.55 18.34
CA ILE A 4 -18.89 9.71 19.13
C ILE A 4 -18.06 10.58 18.18
N ASP A 5 -18.23 11.90 18.28
CA ASP A 5 -17.59 12.90 17.41
C ASP A 5 -17.05 13.99 18.35
N GLU A 6 -15.72 14.00 18.56
CA GLU A 6 -15.05 15.01 19.39
C GLU A 6 -15.00 16.33 18.60
N THR A 7 -15.64 17.39 19.10
CA THR A 7 -15.67 18.68 18.39
C THR A 7 -14.73 19.69 19.03
N ASP A 8 -14.05 20.47 18.20
CA ASP A 8 -13.16 21.58 18.58
C ASP A 8 -13.91 22.81 19.18
N GLY A 9 -15.17 22.62 19.60
CA GLY A 9 -16.08 23.66 20.05
C GLY A 9 -16.74 24.46 18.92
N SER A 10 -16.47 24.18 17.64
CA SER A 10 -17.11 24.88 16.51
C SER A 10 -18.50 24.35 16.16
N VAL A 11 -18.81 23.11 16.53
CA VAL A 11 -20.08 22.39 16.30
C VAL A 11 -20.54 21.79 17.63
N PRO A 12 -21.84 21.81 17.99
CA PRO A 12 -22.31 21.17 19.22
C PRO A 12 -22.17 19.64 19.13
N ASN A 13 -21.79 18.99 20.23
CA ASN A 13 -21.64 17.54 20.33
C ASN A 13 -22.92 16.81 19.89
N THR A 14 -22.77 15.70 19.16
CA THR A 14 -23.93 14.91 18.71
C THR A 14 -23.75 13.42 18.91
N LEU A 15 -24.85 12.77 19.30
CA LEU A 15 -24.98 11.32 19.29
C LEU A 15 -25.52 10.89 17.91
N VAL A 16 -24.68 10.20 17.13
CA VAL A 16 -25.02 9.71 15.79
C VAL A 16 -25.40 8.24 15.83
N ILE A 17 -26.66 7.94 15.52
CA ILE A 17 -27.17 6.57 15.46
C ILE A 17 -27.16 6.10 14.01
N ALA A 18 -26.55 4.95 13.74
CA ALA A 18 -26.44 4.36 12.41
C ALA A 18 -26.94 2.91 12.35
N ASN A 19 -27.48 2.54 11.19
CA ASN A 19 -27.80 1.17 10.82
C ASN A 19 -26.66 0.64 9.93
N CYS A 20 -26.08 -0.50 10.30
CA CYS A 20 -25.04 -1.17 9.52
C CYS A 20 -25.62 -2.42 8.87
N GLU A 21 -25.69 -2.42 7.53
CA GLU A 21 -26.02 -3.61 6.74
C GLU A 21 -24.74 -4.41 6.48
N VAL A 22 -24.53 -5.42 7.32
CA VAL A 22 -23.42 -6.37 7.18
C VAL A 22 -23.76 -7.37 6.08
N VAL A 23 -23.02 -7.31 4.97
CA VAL A 23 -23.12 -8.28 3.87
C VAL A 23 -22.56 -9.62 4.37
N LYS A 24 -23.45 -10.58 4.68
CA LYS A 24 -23.10 -11.86 5.30
C LYS A 24 -21.97 -12.59 4.57
N PRO A 25 -20.80 -12.80 5.21
CA PRO A 25 -19.76 -13.66 4.67
C PRO A 25 -20.26 -15.11 4.65
N ARG A 26 -20.33 -15.74 3.48
CA ARG A 26 -20.60 -17.18 3.39
C ARG A 26 -19.38 -17.94 3.92
N VAL A 27 -19.59 -18.73 4.97
CA VAL A 27 -18.50 -19.41 5.71
C VAL A 27 -17.68 -20.32 4.77
N ALA A 28 -16.36 -20.28 4.92
CA ALA A 28 -15.39 -20.99 4.07
C ALA A 28 -15.40 -22.52 4.29
N ALA A 29 -16.42 -23.20 3.76
CA ALA A 29 -16.34 -24.63 3.45
C ALA A 29 -15.74 -24.83 2.06
N ALA A 30 -14.91 -25.87 1.87
CA ALA A 30 -14.17 -26.10 0.63
C ALA A 30 -15.06 -26.26 -0.61
N GLU A 31 -16.32 -26.67 -0.42
CA GLU A 31 -17.31 -26.89 -1.48
C GLU A 31 -17.84 -25.56 -2.08
N HIS A 32 -17.74 -24.43 -1.37
CA HIS A 32 -18.21 -23.13 -1.86
C HIS A 32 -17.21 -22.39 -2.76
N ILE A 33 -15.98 -22.91 -2.92
CA ILE A 33 -14.92 -22.25 -3.72
C ILE A 33 -15.19 -22.36 -5.24
N SER A 34 -15.97 -23.35 -5.68
CA SER A 34 -16.35 -23.52 -7.09
C SER A 34 -17.47 -22.59 -7.59
N GLU A 35 -18.14 -21.87 -6.69
CA GLU A 35 -19.21 -20.89 -7.01
C GLU A 35 -18.79 -19.46 -6.64
N PHE A 36 -17.53 -19.11 -6.90
CA PHE A 36 -17.02 -17.76 -6.70
C PHE A 36 -17.67 -16.77 -7.69
N ASN A 37 -18.51 -15.86 -7.19
CA ASN A 37 -19.03 -14.71 -7.95
C ASN A 37 -18.35 -13.42 -7.46
N GLU A 38 -17.82 -12.61 -8.39
CA GLU A 38 -17.01 -11.41 -8.11
C GLU A 38 -17.82 -10.20 -7.59
N GLU A 39 -19.14 -10.32 -7.42
CA GLU A 39 -20.06 -9.20 -7.17
C GLU A 39 -20.34 -8.89 -5.67
N ALA A 40 -19.54 -9.42 -4.74
CA ALA A 40 -19.73 -9.18 -3.30
C ALA A 40 -19.50 -7.71 -2.91
N ARG A 41 -20.58 -6.98 -2.62
CA ARG A 41 -20.58 -5.59 -2.14
C ARG A 41 -19.97 -5.49 -0.73
N SER A 42 -19.33 -4.35 -0.44
CA SER A 42 -18.87 -3.99 0.90
C SER A 42 -20.05 -3.73 1.86
N PRO A 43 -19.87 -3.93 3.19
CA PRO A 43 -20.89 -3.56 4.17
C PRO A 43 -21.24 -2.07 4.09
N PHE A 44 -22.50 -1.73 4.36
CA PHE A 44 -23.05 -0.39 4.16
C PHE A 44 -23.53 0.22 5.49
N VAL A 45 -23.05 1.42 5.83
CA VAL A 45 -23.44 2.13 7.05
C VAL A 45 -24.31 3.32 6.68
N ARG A 46 -25.54 3.36 7.20
CA ARG A 46 -26.50 4.44 6.98
C ARG A 46 -26.81 5.17 8.28
N LYS A 47 -26.54 6.47 8.34
CA LYS A 47 -26.97 7.34 9.45
C LYS A 47 -28.49 7.33 9.55
N TYR A 48 -29.01 6.87 10.68
CA TYR A 48 -30.44 6.75 11.00
C TYR A 48 -30.94 8.02 11.70
N LYS A 49 -30.23 8.50 12.73
CA LYS A 49 -30.67 9.61 13.58
C LYS A 49 -29.49 10.43 14.11
N THR A 50 -29.70 11.73 14.31
CA THR A 50 -28.76 12.62 15.05
C THR A 50 -29.50 13.23 16.23
N ILE A 51 -28.90 13.16 17.42
CA ILE A 51 -29.40 13.82 18.64
C ILE A 51 -28.30 14.77 19.12
N ILE A 52 -28.62 16.02 19.49
CA ILE A 52 -27.63 16.96 20.05
C ILE A 52 -27.41 16.60 21.51
N HIS A 53 -26.15 16.43 21.92
CA HIS A 53 -25.77 15.98 23.25
C HIS A 53 -25.18 17.13 24.10
N PRO A 54 -25.54 17.26 25.39
CA PRO A 54 -24.90 18.20 26.29
C PRO A 54 -23.57 17.62 26.82
N GLY A 55 -22.44 18.18 26.38
CA GLY A 55 -21.11 17.64 26.72
C GLY A 55 -20.70 16.46 25.84
N GLU A 56 -19.44 16.03 25.94
CA GLU A 56 -18.90 14.90 25.16
C GLU A 56 -19.60 13.59 25.57
N VAL A 57 -19.60 12.58 24.69
CA VAL A 57 -20.19 11.26 25.00
C VAL A 57 -19.06 10.27 25.29
N ASN A 58 -18.54 10.32 26.52
CA ASN A 58 -17.39 9.53 26.95
C ASN A 58 -17.66 8.01 26.96
N LYS A 59 -18.89 7.61 27.30
CA LYS A 59 -19.36 6.22 27.14
C LYS A 59 -20.87 6.17 26.92
N ILE A 60 -21.31 5.17 26.17
CA ILE A 60 -22.72 4.87 25.92
C ILE A 60 -22.98 3.37 26.03
N ARG A 61 -24.10 3.01 26.64
CA ARG A 61 -24.58 1.63 26.78
C ARG A 61 -26.09 1.56 26.55
N GLU A 62 -26.53 0.57 25.78
CA GLU A 62 -27.96 0.28 25.57
C GLU A 62 -28.52 -0.59 26.71
N LEU A 63 -29.81 -0.42 27.01
CA LEU A 63 -30.53 -1.28 27.94
C LEU A 63 -30.87 -2.63 27.27
N PRO A 64 -30.34 -3.78 27.72
CA PRO A 64 -30.49 -5.06 26.99
C PRO A 64 -31.95 -5.53 26.83
N GLN A 65 -32.86 -5.10 27.71
CA GLN A 65 -34.28 -5.42 27.66
C GLN A 65 -35.07 -4.49 26.71
N ASN A 66 -34.52 -3.34 26.32
CA ASN A 66 -35.14 -2.39 25.39
C ASN A 66 -34.08 -1.49 24.74
N SER A 67 -33.60 -1.85 23.56
CA SER A 67 -32.54 -1.15 22.81
C SER A 67 -32.87 0.28 22.36
N LYS A 68 -34.08 0.78 22.64
CA LYS A 68 -34.44 2.20 22.48
C LYS A 68 -33.91 3.08 23.60
N ILE A 69 -33.65 2.49 24.78
CA ILE A 69 -33.19 3.24 25.95
C ILE A 69 -31.67 3.11 26.02
N VAL A 70 -30.99 4.25 26.00
CA VAL A 70 -29.53 4.33 26.12
C VAL A 70 -29.15 5.21 27.31
N ALA A 71 -28.10 4.81 28.02
CA ALA A 71 -27.44 5.61 29.04
C ALA A 71 -26.13 6.19 28.47
N THR A 72 -25.83 7.44 28.78
CA THR A 72 -24.61 8.13 28.36
C THR A 72 -23.91 8.81 29.53
N HIS A 73 -22.58 8.73 29.54
CA HIS A 73 -21.69 9.53 30.38
C HIS A 73 -21.10 10.71 29.62
N THR A 74 -20.68 11.73 30.38
CA THR A 74 -20.16 13.01 29.90
C THR A 74 -19.09 13.55 30.85
N ASP A 75 -18.58 14.76 30.58
CA ASP A 75 -17.65 15.51 31.45
C ASP A 75 -18.37 16.13 32.67
N SER A 76 -19.35 15.42 33.23
CA SER A 76 -20.21 15.89 34.32
C SER A 76 -20.48 14.78 35.34
N PRO A 77 -20.96 15.10 36.55
CA PRO A 77 -21.33 14.10 37.56
C PRO A 77 -22.70 13.42 37.31
N ASP A 78 -23.44 13.86 36.29
CA ASP A 78 -24.80 13.40 36.01
C ASP A 78 -24.82 12.40 34.84
N VAL A 79 -25.42 11.23 35.04
CA VAL A 79 -25.61 10.22 33.98
C VAL A 79 -26.93 10.48 33.27
N LEU A 80 -26.93 10.47 31.94
CA LEU A 80 -28.11 10.84 31.16
C LEU A 80 -28.78 9.61 30.53
N ILE A 81 -30.10 9.52 30.65
CA ILE A 81 -30.92 8.48 30.02
C ILE A 81 -31.74 9.10 28.89
N TRP A 82 -31.76 8.40 27.74
CA TRP A 82 -32.43 8.83 26.53
C TRP A 82 -33.34 7.73 25.98
N ASP A 83 -34.59 8.09 25.63
CA ASP A 83 -35.40 7.31 24.69
C ASP A 83 -35.06 7.77 23.27
N VAL A 84 -34.28 6.95 22.57
CA VAL A 84 -33.82 7.20 21.20
C VAL A 84 -34.95 7.56 20.26
N ASP A 85 -36.13 6.95 20.39
CA ASP A 85 -37.25 7.18 19.46
C ASP A 85 -37.93 8.52 19.72
N ALA A 86 -38.08 8.91 21.00
CA ALA A 86 -38.74 10.14 21.42
C ALA A 86 -38.01 11.42 20.96
N GLN A 87 -36.69 11.37 20.81
CA GLN A 87 -35.88 12.54 20.42
C GLN A 87 -36.16 12.99 18.96
N PRO A 88 -36.02 14.28 18.62
CA PRO A 88 -36.20 14.76 17.24
C PRO A 88 -35.05 14.32 16.33
N ASN A 89 -35.35 13.87 15.10
CA ASN A 89 -34.32 13.51 14.12
C ASN A 89 -33.88 14.74 13.30
N ARG A 90 -32.56 14.99 13.22
CA ARG A 90 -31.98 16.12 12.47
C ARG A 90 -31.00 15.61 11.42
N HIS A 91 -31.37 15.74 10.14
CA HIS A 91 -30.63 15.16 9.00
C HIS A 91 -29.69 16.13 8.25
N ALA A 92 -29.63 17.42 8.62
CA ALA A 92 -28.84 18.42 7.89
C ALA A 92 -27.97 19.28 8.84
N ALA A 93 -26.69 19.48 8.50
CA ALA A 93 -25.74 20.28 9.29
C ALA A 93 -26.21 21.73 9.47
N HIS A 94 -26.81 22.33 8.43
CA HIS A 94 -27.40 23.67 8.49
C HIS A 94 -28.53 23.82 9.53
N ALA A 95 -29.19 22.72 9.91
CA ALA A 95 -30.25 22.72 10.94
C ALA A 95 -29.72 22.46 12.35
N VAL A 96 -28.40 22.28 12.53
CA VAL A 96 -27.77 22.07 13.85
C VAL A 96 -27.40 23.41 14.51
N MET A 97 -27.04 24.43 13.71
CA MET A 97 -26.58 25.73 14.24
C MET A 97 -27.70 26.67 14.77
N GLU A 98 -28.95 26.51 14.32
CA GLU A 98 -30.08 27.40 14.70
C GLU A 98 -31.13 26.74 15.61
N ALA A 99 -30.94 25.47 16.01
CA ALA A 99 -32.00 24.67 16.61
C ALA A 99 -31.85 24.45 18.12
N THR A 100 -32.99 24.34 18.82
CA THR A 100 -33.06 24.11 20.27
C THR A 100 -32.32 22.85 20.71
N GLU A 101 -31.71 22.86 21.90
CA GLU A 101 -31.04 21.70 22.50
C GLU A 101 -31.94 20.46 22.57
N SER A 102 -31.36 19.27 22.51
CA SER A 102 -32.09 18.04 22.86
C SER A 102 -32.10 17.89 24.38
N HIS A 103 -33.07 17.15 24.93
CA HIS A 103 -33.25 17.05 26.37
C HIS A 103 -33.28 15.57 26.79
N PRO A 104 -32.48 15.16 27.79
CA PRO A 104 -32.51 13.80 28.31
C PRO A 104 -33.85 13.51 29.01
N ASP A 105 -34.32 12.27 28.90
CA ASP A 105 -35.61 11.82 29.41
C ASP A 105 -35.59 11.59 30.93
N LEU A 106 -34.41 11.28 31.49
CA LEU A 106 -34.15 11.18 32.93
C LEU A 106 -32.68 11.49 33.23
N ILE A 107 -32.43 12.23 34.31
CA ILE A 107 -31.08 12.55 34.81
C ILE A 107 -30.80 11.72 36.08
N LEU A 108 -29.75 10.91 36.08
CA LEU A 108 -29.29 10.16 37.25
C LEU A 108 -28.27 11.00 38.01
N THR A 109 -28.61 11.39 39.23
CA THR A 109 -27.76 12.20 40.10
C THR A 109 -27.11 11.32 41.16
N GLY A 110 -25.89 11.63 41.60
CA GLY A 110 -25.27 10.93 42.74
C GLY A 110 -23.77 11.09 42.89
N HIS A 111 -23.02 11.25 41.78
CA HIS A 111 -21.59 11.54 41.85
C HIS A 111 -21.32 12.98 42.31
N LYS A 112 -20.13 13.21 42.86
CA LYS A 112 -19.66 14.51 43.37
C LYS A 112 -18.61 15.17 42.50
N ASP A 113 -18.05 14.41 41.57
CA ASP A 113 -17.01 14.77 40.62
C ASP A 113 -17.33 14.06 39.29
N ASN A 114 -16.59 14.35 38.23
CA ASN A 114 -16.88 13.82 36.90
C ASN A 114 -16.89 12.28 36.84
N ALA A 115 -17.88 11.73 36.14
CA ALA A 115 -18.05 10.30 35.90
C ALA A 115 -17.89 10.04 34.39
N GLU A 116 -16.66 9.81 33.95
CA GLU A 116 -16.32 9.87 32.53
C GLU A 116 -16.49 8.51 31.82
N PHE A 117 -15.81 7.45 32.28
CA PHE A 117 -15.69 6.20 31.51
C PHE A 117 -16.31 4.95 32.15
N ALA A 118 -16.81 4.99 33.38
CA ALA A 118 -17.36 3.81 34.05
C ALA A 118 -18.89 3.74 33.95
N LEU A 119 -19.43 2.96 33.01
CA LEU A 119 -20.89 2.82 32.78
C LEU A 119 -21.30 1.40 32.37
N ALA A 120 -22.27 0.81 33.09
CA ALA A 120 -22.89 -0.47 32.74
C ALA A 120 -24.41 -0.49 32.95
N MET A 121 -25.09 -1.24 32.09
CA MET A 121 -26.54 -1.49 32.13
C MET A 121 -26.78 -2.95 32.52
N CYS A 122 -27.66 -3.22 33.47
CA CYS A 122 -27.86 -4.58 33.96
C CYS A 122 -28.63 -5.45 32.94
N PRO A 123 -28.14 -6.67 32.60
CA PRO A 123 -28.84 -7.56 31.67
C PRO A 123 -30.17 -8.14 32.16
N THR A 124 -30.41 -8.18 33.47
CA THR A 124 -31.58 -8.88 34.07
C THR A 124 -32.67 -7.95 34.59
N GLU A 125 -32.29 -6.81 35.19
CA GLU A 125 -33.23 -5.82 35.72
C GLU A 125 -32.86 -4.42 35.18
N PRO A 126 -33.79 -3.44 35.15
CA PRO A 126 -33.52 -2.09 34.68
C PRO A 126 -32.75 -1.26 35.72
N PHE A 127 -31.51 -1.66 35.99
CA PHE A 127 -30.54 -0.97 36.83
C PHE A 127 -29.39 -0.41 35.99
N VAL A 128 -28.88 0.73 36.45
CA VAL A 128 -27.73 1.44 35.86
C VAL A 128 -26.64 1.53 36.92
N LEU A 129 -25.40 1.25 36.53
CA LEU A 129 -24.23 1.27 37.39
C LEU A 129 -23.19 2.24 36.79
N SER A 130 -22.61 3.07 37.65
CA SER A 130 -21.58 4.04 37.26
C SER A 130 -20.43 4.05 38.25
N GLY A 131 -19.22 4.36 37.77
CA GLY A 131 -18.09 4.80 38.56
C GLY A 131 -17.71 6.25 38.22
N GLY A 132 -16.93 6.91 39.07
CA GLY A 132 -16.43 8.26 38.80
C GLY A 132 -15.15 8.61 39.55
N LYS A 133 -14.62 9.81 39.27
CA LYS A 133 -13.42 10.40 39.92
C LYS A 133 -13.62 10.69 41.40
N ASP A 134 -14.88 10.71 41.86
CA ASP A 134 -15.23 10.79 43.27
C ASP A 134 -15.02 9.48 44.05
N LYS A 135 -14.49 8.43 43.40
CA LYS A 135 -14.11 7.13 43.98
C LYS A 135 -15.33 6.30 44.43
N LEU A 136 -16.52 6.70 43.98
CA LEU A 136 -17.78 6.05 44.30
C LEU A 136 -18.21 5.15 43.14
N VAL A 137 -18.78 3.99 43.48
CA VAL A 137 -19.62 3.24 42.55
C VAL A 137 -21.08 3.48 42.95
N VAL A 138 -21.91 3.86 41.98
CA VAL A 138 -23.28 4.31 42.21
C VAL A 138 -24.25 3.49 41.38
N LEU A 139 -25.34 3.05 42.03
CA LEU A 139 -26.39 2.21 41.45
C LEU A 139 -27.72 2.95 41.46
N TRP A 140 -28.43 2.96 40.33
CA TRP A 140 -29.79 3.49 40.19
C TRP A 140 -30.74 2.41 39.67
N SER A 141 -32.05 2.62 39.90
CA SER A 141 -33.10 1.83 39.25
C SER A 141 -33.97 2.75 38.41
N ILE A 142 -34.11 2.43 37.12
CA ILE A 142 -34.93 3.17 36.17
C ILE A 142 -36.27 2.45 35.89
N HIS A 143 -36.64 1.48 36.74
CA HIS A 143 -37.86 0.66 36.60
C HIS A 143 -39.15 1.49 36.50
N ASP A 144 -39.27 2.52 37.36
CA ASP A 144 -40.45 3.39 37.41
C ASP A 144 -40.57 4.23 36.13
N HIS A 145 -39.45 4.71 35.60
CA HIS A 145 -39.41 5.48 34.35
C HIS A 145 -39.83 4.62 33.15
N ILE A 146 -39.29 3.40 33.01
CA ILE A 146 -39.66 2.46 31.96
C ILE A 146 -41.14 2.07 32.07
N SER A 147 -41.64 1.82 33.28
CA SER A 147 -43.05 1.50 33.52
C SER A 147 -43.97 2.66 33.12
N THR A 148 -43.52 3.91 33.33
CA THR A 148 -44.25 5.12 32.94
C THR A 148 -44.25 5.32 31.41
N LEU A 149 -43.15 5.00 30.72
CA LEU A 149 -43.10 4.98 29.25
C LEU A 149 -44.04 3.93 28.66
N ALA A 150 -44.06 2.72 29.22
CA ALA A 150 -44.94 1.63 28.78
C ALA A 150 -46.44 1.89 29.02
N ALA A 151 -46.78 2.78 29.96
CA ALA A 151 -48.16 3.11 30.30
C ALA A 151 -48.82 4.15 29.37
N LYS A 152 -48.08 4.79 28.46
CA LYS A 152 -48.64 5.72 27.46
C LYS A 152 -49.25 4.94 26.28
N PRO A 153 -50.58 5.02 26.01
CA PRO A 153 -51.16 4.37 24.84
C PRO A 153 -50.73 5.09 23.56
N VAL A 154 -50.46 4.32 22.49
CA VAL A 154 -50.21 4.85 21.15
C VAL A 154 -51.53 5.38 20.56
N SER A 155 -51.83 6.65 20.80
CA SER A 155 -52.95 7.34 20.14
C SER A 155 -52.54 7.75 18.72
N SER A 156 -53.04 7.01 17.74
CA SER A 156 -52.98 7.41 16.33
C SER A 156 -53.91 8.61 16.09
N GLU A 157 -53.35 9.81 15.89
CA GLU A 157 -54.12 10.97 15.41
C GLU A 157 -53.68 11.38 14.01
N SER A 158 -54.58 11.18 13.05
CA SER A 158 -54.64 11.91 11.79
C SER A 158 -55.51 13.17 11.98
N PRO A 159 -55.35 14.22 11.14
CA PRO A 159 -55.72 15.57 11.53
C PRO A 159 -57.20 15.91 11.27
N GLY A 160 -57.88 16.53 12.25
CA GLY A 160 -59.12 17.28 11.96
C GLY A 160 -60.03 17.68 13.12
N SER A 161 -60.37 18.97 13.15
CA SER A 161 -61.64 19.56 13.65
C SER A 161 -61.94 19.68 15.16
N CYS A 162 -61.89 20.94 15.60
CA CYS A 162 -62.77 21.64 16.56
C CYS A 162 -64.00 20.92 17.18
N GLY A 163 -64.29 21.23 18.46
CA GLY A 163 -65.68 21.15 18.98
C GLY A 163 -65.92 21.18 20.50
N SER A 164 -65.80 22.35 21.14
CA SER A 164 -66.66 22.88 22.24
C SER A 164 -67.29 21.99 23.36
N ASP A 165 -67.08 22.46 24.61
CA ASP A 165 -68.04 22.58 25.74
C ASP A 165 -68.52 21.36 26.58
N ALA A 166 -68.10 21.34 27.87
CA ALA A 166 -68.91 21.43 29.12
C ALA A 166 -68.16 20.80 30.33
N LYS A 167 -67.46 21.51 31.24
CA LYS A 167 -67.83 22.51 32.28
C LYS A 167 -68.38 21.91 33.60
N HIS A 168 -67.85 22.42 34.74
CA HIS A 168 -68.19 22.20 36.18
C HIS A 168 -67.53 21.01 36.94
N THR A 169 -67.03 21.10 38.19
CA THR A 169 -66.51 22.18 39.13
C THR A 169 -65.92 21.47 40.38
N SER A 170 -65.13 22.02 41.35
CA SER A 170 -64.47 23.33 41.58
C SER A 170 -63.54 23.29 42.83
N LYS A 171 -62.53 24.18 42.90
CA LYS A 171 -61.85 24.74 44.10
C LYS A 171 -60.99 23.82 45.00
N VAL A 172 -59.92 24.28 45.67
CA VAL A 172 -58.93 25.38 45.47
C VAL A 172 -57.81 25.14 46.50
N GLY A 173 -56.54 25.39 46.17
CA GLY A 173 -55.43 25.36 47.12
C GLY A 173 -54.10 25.63 46.40
N ALA A 174 -53.63 26.87 46.43
CA ALA A 174 -52.49 27.31 45.63
C ALA A 174 -51.21 27.49 46.47
N SER A 175 -50.08 27.01 45.94
CA SER A 175 -48.74 27.53 46.28
C SER A 175 -47.71 27.17 45.21
N ASN A 176 -47.37 28.17 44.38
CA ASN A 176 -46.13 28.32 43.60
C ASN A 176 -45.68 27.17 42.67
N ASP A 177 -46.20 27.16 41.46
CA ASP A 177 -45.48 26.57 40.31
C ASP A 177 -44.19 27.35 40.02
N LYS A 178 -43.04 26.67 40.13
CA LYS A 178 -41.80 27.07 39.46
C LYS A 178 -41.76 26.46 38.06
N PRO A 179 -41.11 27.08 37.06
CA PRO A 179 -40.96 26.50 35.74
C PRO A 179 -39.90 25.38 35.71
N ASN A 180 -40.30 24.21 35.20
CA ASN A 180 -39.45 23.13 34.66
C ASN A 180 -38.21 22.71 35.47
N GLU A 181 -38.38 22.17 36.69
CA GLU A 181 -37.39 21.24 37.25
C GLU A 181 -37.51 19.89 36.51
N ARG A 182 -36.40 19.38 35.94
CA ARG A 182 -36.35 18.19 35.08
C ARG A 182 -36.52 16.90 35.92
N PRO A 183 -37.10 15.81 35.36
CA PRO A 183 -37.14 14.53 36.06
C PRO A 183 -35.70 14.05 36.34
N SER A 184 -35.37 13.97 37.62
CA SER A 184 -34.09 13.48 38.12
C SER A 184 -34.34 12.40 39.18
N ILE A 185 -33.41 11.46 39.28
CA ILE A 185 -33.47 10.38 40.26
C ILE A 185 -32.17 10.35 41.07
N GLY A 186 -32.33 10.15 42.38
CA GLY A 186 -31.20 9.97 43.29
C GLY A 186 -30.69 8.52 43.29
N PRO A 187 -29.50 8.27 43.86
CA PRO A 187 -28.89 6.95 43.86
C PRO A 187 -29.70 5.98 44.73
N ARG A 188 -29.92 4.76 44.24
CA ARG A 188 -30.50 3.65 45.02
C ARG A 188 -29.51 3.16 46.06
N SER A 189 -28.24 3.09 45.71
CA SER A 189 -27.14 2.67 46.59
C SER A 189 -25.83 3.29 46.13
N ILE A 190 -24.96 3.59 47.09
CA ILE A 190 -23.61 4.12 46.88
C ILE A 190 -22.66 3.15 47.56
N TYR A 191 -21.58 2.76 46.88
CA TYR A 191 -20.58 1.81 47.33
C TYR A 191 -19.23 2.50 47.46
N GLN A 192 -18.48 2.16 48.50
CA GLN A 192 -17.22 2.82 48.87
C GLN A 192 -16.16 1.76 49.16
N GLY A 193 -15.01 1.86 48.49
CA GLY A 193 -13.94 0.87 48.62
C GLY A 193 -12.79 1.00 47.62
N HIS A 194 -12.94 1.78 46.55
CA HIS A 194 -11.79 2.24 45.75
C HIS A 194 -11.08 3.40 46.46
N ASP A 195 -9.76 3.43 46.34
CA ASP A 195 -8.91 4.48 46.89
C ASP A 195 -8.57 5.57 45.85
N ASP A 196 -8.95 5.37 44.58
CA ASP A 196 -8.82 6.34 43.47
C ASP A 196 -9.96 6.25 42.44
N THR A 197 -9.83 6.91 41.27
CA THR A 197 -10.83 6.93 40.18
C THR A 197 -11.34 5.53 39.85
N VAL A 198 -12.66 5.40 39.63
CA VAL A 198 -13.25 4.17 39.09
C VAL A 198 -13.34 4.29 37.57
N GLU A 199 -12.54 3.50 36.86
CA GLU A 199 -12.38 3.55 35.40
C GLU A 199 -13.43 2.73 34.66
N ASP A 200 -13.81 1.56 35.19
CA ASP A 200 -14.85 0.72 34.59
C ASP A 200 -15.62 -0.11 35.62
N VAL A 201 -16.85 -0.48 35.24
CA VAL A 201 -17.79 -1.24 36.07
C VAL A 201 -18.55 -2.23 35.19
N GLN A 202 -18.83 -3.43 35.71
CA GLN A 202 -19.57 -4.44 34.95
C GLN A 202 -20.47 -5.30 35.85
N PHE A 203 -21.72 -5.51 35.43
CA PHE A 203 -22.68 -6.35 36.14
C PHE A 203 -22.36 -7.84 35.99
N HIS A 204 -22.76 -8.65 36.98
CA HIS A 204 -22.77 -10.10 36.83
C HIS A 204 -23.79 -10.50 35.74
N PRO A 205 -23.41 -11.28 34.71
CA PRO A 205 -24.26 -11.55 33.55
C PRO A 205 -25.65 -12.11 33.85
N SER A 206 -25.81 -12.86 34.95
CA SER A 206 -27.08 -13.46 35.38
C SER A 206 -27.66 -12.93 36.70
N SER A 207 -27.15 -11.81 37.26
CA SER A 207 -27.59 -11.30 38.57
C SER A 207 -27.53 -9.78 38.64
N ALA A 208 -28.67 -9.13 38.92
CA ALA A 208 -28.75 -7.69 39.17
C ALA A 208 -28.13 -7.24 40.51
N GLN A 209 -27.78 -8.19 41.38
CA GLN A 209 -27.28 -7.89 42.73
C GLN A 209 -25.75 -7.99 42.84
N GLU A 210 -25.09 -8.67 41.91
CA GLU A 210 -23.63 -8.85 41.90
C GLU A 210 -23.02 -8.03 40.76
N PHE A 211 -21.90 -7.35 41.02
CA PHE A 211 -21.17 -6.56 40.03
C PHE A 211 -19.71 -6.40 40.44
N CYS A 212 -18.88 -5.94 39.50
CA CYS A 212 -17.47 -5.66 39.73
C CYS A 212 -17.12 -4.23 39.30
N SER A 213 -16.03 -3.71 39.85
CA SER A 213 -15.42 -2.43 39.49
C SER A 213 -13.90 -2.49 39.53
N ILE A 214 -13.26 -1.62 38.76
CA ILE A 214 -11.82 -1.43 38.70
C ILE A 214 -11.48 0.07 38.70
N GLY A 215 -10.22 0.41 38.98
CA GLY A 215 -9.78 1.80 39.00
C GLY A 215 -8.26 1.98 39.05
N ASP A 216 -7.84 3.24 39.09
CA ASP A 216 -6.42 3.66 39.15
C ASP A 216 -5.72 3.13 40.42
N ASP A 217 -6.48 2.80 41.47
CA ASP A 217 -5.96 2.12 42.67
C ASP A 217 -5.45 0.68 42.40
N SER A 218 -5.45 0.24 41.13
CA SER A 218 -4.98 -1.06 40.65
C SER A 218 -5.73 -2.25 41.29
N CYS A 219 -6.93 -2.00 41.82
CA CYS A 219 -7.74 -3.00 42.51
C CYS A 219 -8.91 -3.49 41.65
N LEU A 220 -9.19 -4.78 41.72
CA LEU A 220 -10.44 -5.37 41.23
C LEU A 220 -11.34 -5.64 42.44
N ILE A 221 -12.54 -5.07 42.44
CA ILE A 221 -13.49 -5.21 43.56
C ILE A 221 -14.75 -5.92 43.09
N LEU A 222 -15.19 -6.93 43.86
CA LEU A 222 -16.48 -7.58 43.72
C LEU A 222 -17.44 -7.09 44.80
N TRP A 223 -18.67 -6.79 44.39
CA TRP A 223 -19.74 -6.24 45.21
C TRP A 223 -20.97 -7.14 45.18
N ASP A 224 -21.72 -7.13 46.28
CA ASP A 224 -23.06 -7.70 46.36
C ASP A 224 -23.98 -6.67 47.02
N ALA A 225 -24.93 -6.14 46.25
CA ALA A 225 -25.89 -5.13 46.68
C ALA A 225 -26.74 -5.57 47.89
N ARG A 226 -26.85 -6.88 48.16
CA ARG A 226 -27.54 -7.44 49.34
C ARG A 226 -26.73 -7.32 50.62
N THR A 227 -25.40 -7.19 50.52
CA THR A 227 -24.48 -7.15 51.67
C THR A 227 -24.24 -5.74 52.21
N GLY A 228 -24.56 -4.71 51.43
CA GLY A 228 -24.40 -3.30 51.78
C GLY A 228 -23.35 -2.57 50.93
N SER A 229 -22.93 -1.39 51.37
CA SER A 229 -22.02 -0.48 50.64
C SER A 229 -20.53 -0.87 50.67
N SER A 230 -20.16 -1.95 51.35
CA SER A 230 -18.77 -2.39 51.55
C SER A 230 -18.35 -3.48 50.54
N PRO A 231 -17.07 -3.54 50.15
CA PRO A 231 -16.59 -4.55 49.20
C PRO A 231 -16.68 -5.96 49.76
N VAL A 232 -17.15 -6.92 48.95
CA VAL A 232 -17.23 -8.35 49.33
C VAL A 232 -15.87 -9.02 49.12
N VAL A 233 -15.20 -8.69 48.02
CA VAL A 233 -13.82 -9.08 47.73
C VAL A 233 -13.10 -7.88 47.14
N LYS A 234 -12.07 -7.35 47.82
CA LYS A 234 -11.10 -6.42 47.23
C LYS A 234 -9.83 -7.21 46.91
N VAL A 235 -9.50 -7.29 45.63
CA VAL A 235 -8.24 -7.85 45.10
C VAL A 235 -7.28 -6.69 44.94
N GLU A 236 -6.31 -6.58 45.84
CA GLU A 236 -5.29 -5.54 45.77
C GLU A 236 -4.21 -5.92 44.74
N LYS A 237 -3.79 -4.93 43.93
CA LYS A 237 -2.77 -5.10 42.88
C LYS A 237 -3.12 -6.23 41.92
N ALA A 238 -4.31 -6.14 41.33
CA ALA A 238 -4.70 -7.02 40.24
C ALA A 238 -3.77 -6.83 39.02
N HIS A 239 -3.22 -5.63 38.83
CA HIS A 239 -2.11 -5.31 37.94
C HIS A 239 -1.02 -4.52 38.67
N ASN A 240 0.08 -4.19 37.98
CA ASN A 240 1.18 -3.37 38.54
C ASN A 240 0.94 -1.86 38.40
N THR A 241 -0.09 -1.48 37.65
CA THR A 241 -0.47 -0.13 37.25
C THR A 241 -1.99 -0.07 37.09
N ASP A 242 -2.47 1.14 36.85
CA ASP A 242 -3.84 1.58 36.60
C ASP A 242 -4.62 0.62 35.67
N LEU A 243 -5.90 0.43 35.97
CA LEU A 243 -6.81 -0.51 35.31
C LEU A 243 -7.88 0.26 34.53
N HIS A 244 -7.93 0.11 33.21
CA HIS A 244 -8.86 0.90 32.37
C HIS A 244 -10.15 0.16 31.97
N CYS A 245 -10.12 -1.18 31.87
CA CYS A 245 -11.28 -1.94 31.39
C CYS A 245 -11.45 -3.30 32.07
N VAL A 246 -12.70 -3.70 32.31
CA VAL A 246 -13.08 -4.99 32.92
C VAL A 246 -14.25 -5.61 32.17
N ASP A 247 -14.21 -6.94 31.95
CA ASP A 247 -15.39 -7.65 31.46
C ASP A 247 -15.59 -9.02 32.11
N TRP A 248 -16.86 -9.40 32.25
CA TRP A 248 -17.31 -10.60 32.94
C TRP A 248 -17.88 -11.60 31.94
N ASN A 249 -17.31 -12.80 31.87
CA ASN A 249 -17.68 -13.80 30.90
C ASN A 249 -19.15 -14.26 31.07
N ALA A 250 -19.97 -14.03 30.04
CA ALA A 250 -21.39 -14.37 30.05
C ALA A 250 -21.68 -15.89 30.03
N HIS A 251 -20.73 -16.71 29.58
CA HIS A 251 -20.88 -18.16 29.47
C HIS A 251 -20.29 -18.92 30.67
N ASP A 252 -19.12 -18.49 31.15
CA ASP A 252 -18.53 -18.98 32.41
C ASP A 252 -18.41 -17.82 33.40
N VAL A 253 -19.47 -17.63 34.20
CA VAL A 253 -19.60 -16.59 35.23
C VAL A 253 -18.51 -16.62 36.32
N ASN A 254 -17.58 -17.57 36.28
CA ASN A 254 -16.41 -17.56 37.16
C ASN A 254 -15.24 -16.73 36.60
N LEU A 255 -15.21 -16.45 35.29
CA LEU A 255 -14.10 -15.79 34.62
C LEU A 255 -14.33 -14.28 34.46
N ILE A 256 -13.33 -13.51 34.89
CA ILE A 256 -13.26 -12.05 34.77
C ILE A 256 -11.94 -11.70 34.08
N ILE A 257 -11.94 -10.73 33.16
CA ILE A 257 -10.73 -10.18 32.54
C ILE A 257 -10.55 -8.71 32.88
N THR A 258 -9.31 -8.28 33.06
CA THR A 258 -8.93 -6.88 33.34
C THR A 258 -7.80 -6.44 32.43
N GLY A 259 -7.85 -5.19 31.97
CA GLY A 259 -6.86 -4.56 31.10
C GLY A 259 -6.25 -3.34 31.77
N SER A 260 -4.97 -3.08 31.49
CA SER A 260 -4.17 -2.12 32.25
C SER A 260 -3.20 -1.32 31.37
N ALA A 261 -2.74 -0.20 31.93
CA ALA A 261 -1.59 0.56 31.48
C ALA A 261 -0.26 -0.26 31.44
N ASP A 262 -0.19 -1.46 32.03
CA ASP A 262 0.98 -2.35 31.92
C ASP A 262 1.09 -3.11 30.58
N ASN A 263 0.24 -2.76 29.61
CA ASN A 263 0.12 -3.36 28.26
C ASN A 263 -0.36 -4.82 28.26
N THR A 264 -0.92 -5.32 29.36
CA THR A 264 -1.32 -6.73 29.48
C THR A 264 -2.77 -6.92 29.94
N VAL A 265 -3.28 -8.13 29.70
CA VAL A 265 -4.60 -8.56 30.14
C VAL A 265 -4.44 -9.68 31.15
N HIS A 266 -5.05 -9.55 32.32
CA HIS A 266 -5.13 -10.62 33.31
C HIS A 266 -6.50 -11.28 33.28
N MET A 267 -6.52 -12.60 33.52
CA MET A 267 -7.75 -13.38 33.68
C MET A 267 -7.81 -13.97 35.09
N PHE A 268 -8.93 -13.78 35.78
CA PHE A 268 -9.17 -14.19 37.15
C PHE A 268 -10.31 -15.20 37.26
N ASP A 269 -10.21 -16.11 38.23
CA ASP A 269 -11.30 -17.00 38.65
C ASP A 269 -11.88 -16.47 39.96
N ARG A 270 -13.15 -16.03 39.96
CA ARG A 270 -13.81 -15.47 41.15
C ARG A 270 -13.76 -16.40 42.37
N ARG A 271 -13.64 -17.72 42.16
CA ARG A 271 -13.61 -18.74 43.22
C ARG A 271 -12.27 -18.79 43.96
N ASN A 272 -11.21 -18.26 43.35
CA ASN A 272 -9.84 -18.25 43.89
C ASN A 272 -9.42 -16.87 44.41
N LEU A 273 -10.29 -15.86 44.35
CA LEU A 273 -9.98 -14.51 44.84
C LEU A 273 -10.04 -14.47 46.38
N THR A 274 -8.98 -13.93 47.00
CA THR A 274 -8.88 -13.78 48.45
C THR A 274 -8.98 -12.32 48.85
N PHE A 275 -9.81 -12.00 49.85
CA PHE A 275 -9.99 -10.65 50.35
C PHE A 275 -8.69 -10.11 50.97
N GLY A 276 -8.23 -8.93 50.52
CA GLY A 276 -7.01 -8.30 51.03
C GLY A 276 -5.72 -9.08 50.70
N GLY A 277 -5.77 -9.93 49.68
CA GLY A 277 -4.62 -10.68 49.17
C GLY A 277 -4.20 -10.21 47.78
N PHE A 278 -2.92 -10.41 47.45
CA PHE A 278 -2.43 -10.30 46.08
C PHE A 278 -3.11 -11.36 45.20
N GLY A 279 -4.01 -10.95 44.31
CA GLY A 279 -4.68 -11.87 43.39
C GLY A 279 -3.72 -12.38 42.33
N SER A 280 -3.37 -13.67 42.37
CA SER A 280 -2.63 -14.29 41.26
C SER A 280 -3.59 -14.59 40.09
N PRO A 281 -3.41 -13.99 38.90
CA PRO A 281 -4.26 -14.31 37.76
C PRO A 281 -4.02 -15.74 37.28
N ILE A 282 -5.07 -16.36 36.69
CA ILE A 282 -4.99 -17.66 36.03
C ILE A 282 -3.98 -17.60 34.88
N HIS A 283 -4.03 -16.50 34.11
CA HIS A 283 -3.15 -16.26 32.99
C HIS A 283 -2.94 -14.76 32.77
N LYS A 284 -1.78 -14.44 32.19
CA LYS A 284 -1.37 -13.11 31.76
C LYS A 284 -1.14 -13.14 30.25
N PHE A 285 -1.96 -12.41 29.50
CA PHE A 285 -1.83 -12.30 28.06
C PHE A 285 -0.95 -11.10 27.73
N GLU A 286 0.18 -11.36 27.08
CA GLU A 286 1.16 -10.35 26.68
C GLU A 286 1.14 -10.26 25.14
N GLY A 287 0.96 -9.07 24.58
CA GLY A 287 0.90 -8.92 23.13
C GLY A 287 0.62 -7.52 22.58
N HIS A 288 0.11 -6.61 23.41
CA HIS A 288 0.09 -5.18 23.10
C HIS A 288 1.43 -4.52 23.43
N SER A 289 1.64 -3.35 22.84
CA SER A 289 2.82 -2.49 23.03
C SER A 289 2.52 -1.18 23.77
N ALA A 290 1.25 -0.91 24.06
CA ALA A 290 0.75 0.24 24.81
C ALA A 290 -0.49 -0.14 25.65
N ALA A 291 -1.06 0.82 26.38
CA ALA A 291 -2.12 0.60 27.37
C ALA A 291 -3.37 -0.05 26.76
N VAL A 292 -3.94 -1.05 27.45
CA VAL A 292 -5.17 -1.75 27.01
C VAL A 292 -6.39 -0.92 27.44
N LEU A 293 -7.10 -0.36 26.46
CA LEU A 293 -8.20 0.59 26.68
C LEU A 293 -9.58 -0.08 26.78
N CYS A 294 -9.84 -1.13 26.01
CA CYS A 294 -11.11 -1.86 26.06
C CYS A 294 -10.92 -3.38 25.97
N LEU A 295 -11.82 -4.11 26.64
CA LEU A 295 -11.90 -5.56 26.67
C LEU A 295 -13.35 -5.99 26.53
N GLN A 296 -13.59 -7.05 25.74
CA GLN A 296 -14.92 -7.65 25.64
C GLN A 296 -14.84 -9.14 25.32
N TRP A 297 -15.51 -9.98 26.11
CA TRP A 297 -15.75 -11.38 25.81
C TRP A 297 -16.64 -11.53 24.58
N SER A 298 -16.40 -12.60 23.81
CA SER A 298 -17.24 -12.94 22.67
C SER A 298 -18.63 -13.39 23.14
N PRO A 299 -19.73 -12.82 22.62
CA PRO A 299 -21.08 -13.24 22.98
C PRO A 299 -21.39 -14.68 22.52
N ASP A 300 -20.65 -15.21 21.55
CA ASP A 300 -20.88 -16.55 20.99
C ASP A 300 -19.99 -17.65 21.58
N LYS A 301 -18.84 -17.28 22.19
CA LYS A 301 -17.80 -18.23 22.58
C LYS A 301 -17.20 -17.93 23.95
N SER A 302 -17.44 -18.85 24.89
CA SER A 302 -16.88 -18.82 26.24
C SER A 302 -15.36 -18.71 26.34
N SER A 303 -14.59 -19.13 25.32
CA SER A 303 -13.13 -19.11 25.34
C SER A 303 -12.47 -17.89 24.70
N VAL A 304 -13.26 -17.05 24.02
CA VAL A 304 -12.75 -16.00 23.12
C VAL A 304 -13.05 -14.61 23.68
N PHE A 305 -12.07 -13.72 23.66
CA PHE A 305 -12.24 -12.30 23.97
C PHE A 305 -11.41 -11.41 23.04
N GLY A 306 -11.82 -10.16 22.88
CA GLY A 306 -11.05 -9.11 22.21
C GLY A 306 -10.37 -8.18 23.20
N SER A 307 -9.25 -7.58 22.81
CA SER A 307 -8.59 -6.49 23.53
C SER A 307 -8.09 -5.42 22.55
N SER A 308 -8.41 -4.15 22.82
CA SER A 308 -7.88 -3.00 22.09
C SER A 308 -6.93 -2.18 22.95
N ALA A 309 -6.04 -1.44 22.31
CA ALA A 309 -5.04 -0.63 23.00
C ALA A 309 -4.69 0.63 22.20
N GLU A 310 -3.94 1.52 22.85
CA GLU A 310 -3.35 2.73 22.25
C GLU A 310 -2.39 2.42 21.09
N ASP A 311 -1.93 1.17 20.91
CA ASP A 311 -1.06 0.78 19.81
C ASP A 311 -1.78 0.62 18.45
N GLY A 312 -3.08 0.93 18.40
CA GLY A 312 -3.92 0.84 17.19
C GLY A 312 -4.27 -0.60 16.80
N ILE A 313 -3.99 -1.57 17.67
CA ILE A 313 -4.19 -3.00 17.40
C ILE A 313 -5.41 -3.51 18.18
N LEU A 314 -6.25 -4.31 17.51
CA LEU A 314 -7.24 -5.17 18.17
C LEU A 314 -6.73 -6.62 18.12
N ASN A 315 -6.42 -7.19 19.28
CA ASN A 315 -6.06 -8.59 19.42
C ASN A 315 -7.30 -9.42 19.78
N ILE A 316 -7.46 -10.58 19.14
CA ILE A 316 -8.49 -11.57 19.50
C ILE A 316 -7.79 -12.80 20.06
N TRP A 317 -8.18 -13.19 21.26
CA TRP A 317 -7.58 -14.25 22.05
C TRP A 317 -8.53 -15.44 22.14
N ASP A 318 -7.97 -16.64 22.28
CA ASP A 318 -8.68 -17.87 22.56
C ASP A 318 -7.92 -18.63 23.66
N TYR A 319 -8.38 -18.49 24.92
CA TYR A 319 -7.63 -19.01 26.06
C TYR A 319 -7.54 -20.54 26.05
N GLU A 320 -8.48 -21.22 25.39
CA GLU A 320 -8.43 -22.68 25.24
C GLU A 320 -7.23 -23.17 24.41
N LYS A 321 -6.59 -22.29 23.63
CA LYS A 321 -5.36 -22.62 22.89
C LYS A 321 -4.09 -22.42 23.73
N VAL A 322 -4.17 -21.77 24.88
CA VAL A 322 -3.02 -21.58 25.79
C VAL A 322 -2.52 -22.95 26.27
N GLY A 323 -1.23 -23.22 26.11
CA GLY A 323 -0.58 -24.47 26.55
C GLY A 323 -0.77 -25.70 25.65
N LYS A 324 -1.68 -25.69 24.67
CA LYS A 324 -1.81 -26.79 23.69
C LYS A 324 -0.68 -26.71 22.66
N LYS A 325 0.17 -27.75 22.57
CA LYS A 325 1.14 -27.88 21.46
C LYS A 325 0.39 -28.06 20.15
N GLN A 326 0.57 -27.12 19.20
CA GLN A 326 -0.02 -27.24 17.86
C GLN A 326 0.73 -28.29 17.02
N ASP A 327 0.16 -29.49 16.94
CA ASP A 327 0.56 -30.54 15.99
C ASP A 327 -0.18 -30.37 14.64
N SER A 328 0.15 -29.33 13.85
CA SER A 328 -0.24 -29.26 12.43
C SER A 328 0.55 -28.24 11.58
N VAL A 329 1.20 -28.79 10.55
CA VAL A 329 1.63 -28.34 9.19
C VAL A 329 1.59 -26.85 8.73
N GLY A 330 1.01 -25.88 9.45
CA GLY A 330 1.00 -24.46 9.07
C GLY A 330 2.35 -23.74 9.28
N LEU A 331 2.55 -22.60 8.59
CA LEU A 331 3.74 -21.76 8.79
C LEU A 331 3.80 -21.24 10.24
N LYS A 332 4.84 -21.63 10.97
CA LYS A 332 5.16 -21.03 12.28
C LYS A 332 5.60 -19.57 12.09
N LEU A 333 4.80 -18.61 12.55
CA LEU A 333 5.35 -17.31 12.96
C LEU A 333 6.20 -17.56 14.22
N PRO A 334 7.50 -17.18 14.26
CA PRO A 334 8.38 -17.61 15.36
C PRO A 334 8.02 -17.10 16.77
N ASN A 335 7.27 -16.00 16.88
CA ASN A 335 7.08 -15.23 18.12
C ASN A 335 5.61 -14.84 18.41
N ALA A 336 4.61 -15.61 17.97
CA ALA A 336 3.22 -15.31 18.34
C ALA A 336 2.97 -15.65 19.83
N PRO A 337 2.39 -14.75 20.64
CA PRO A 337 2.11 -15.02 22.05
C PRO A 337 1.05 -16.11 22.23
N PRO A 338 1.11 -16.91 23.32
CA PRO A 338 0.20 -18.02 23.53
C PRO A 338 -1.25 -17.54 23.66
N GLY A 339 -2.18 -18.26 23.03
CA GLY A 339 -3.59 -17.90 23.04
C GLY A 339 -4.00 -16.82 22.02
N LEU A 340 -3.08 -16.10 21.38
CA LEU A 340 -3.44 -15.15 20.33
C LEU A 340 -4.02 -15.90 19.13
N PHE A 341 -5.26 -15.58 18.76
CA PHE A 341 -5.98 -16.20 17.65
C PHE A 341 -5.93 -15.34 16.39
N PHE A 342 -6.15 -14.03 16.52
CA PHE A 342 -6.12 -13.09 15.40
C PHE A 342 -5.63 -11.71 15.86
N ARG A 343 -5.07 -10.93 14.93
CA ARG A 343 -4.60 -9.56 15.15
C ARG A 343 -5.07 -8.68 14.02
N HIS A 344 -5.88 -7.67 14.34
CA HIS A 344 -6.32 -6.65 13.41
C HIS A 344 -5.46 -5.39 13.61
N ALA A 345 -4.85 -4.92 12.53
CA ALA A 345 -4.02 -3.71 12.46
C ALA A 345 -4.45 -2.86 11.26
N GLY A 346 -5.76 -2.62 11.13
CA GLY A 346 -6.34 -1.78 10.08
C GLY A 346 -6.38 -0.29 10.46
N HIS A 347 -6.47 0.01 11.75
CA HIS A 347 -6.43 1.37 12.30
C HIS A 347 -5.02 1.97 12.20
N ARG A 348 -4.95 3.30 12.22
CA ARG A 348 -3.69 4.07 12.15
C ARG A 348 -3.40 4.89 13.40
N ASP A 349 -4.41 5.09 14.25
CA ASP A 349 -4.31 5.76 15.54
C ASP A 349 -4.85 4.87 16.68
N LYS A 350 -4.85 5.38 17.92
CA LYS A 350 -5.35 4.71 19.13
C LYS A 350 -6.77 4.18 18.94
N LEU A 351 -7.05 2.96 19.41
CA LEU A 351 -8.36 2.33 19.25
C LEU A 351 -9.19 2.52 20.54
N VAL A 352 -10.15 3.44 20.47
CA VAL A 352 -10.90 3.98 21.62
C VAL A 352 -11.90 2.96 22.19
N ASP A 353 -12.80 2.42 21.36
CA ASP A 353 -13.76 1.38 21.78
C ASP A 353 -14.02 0.37 20.64
N PHE A 354 -14.42 -0.84 20.99
CA PHE A 354 -14.88 -1.86 20.05
C PHE A 354 -16.03 -2.67 20.66
N HIS A 355 -16.88 -3.23 19.79
CA HIS A 355 -18.02 -4.03 20.22
C HIS A 355 -18.24 -5.24 19.30
N TRP A 356 -18.43 -6.43 19.90
CA TRP A 356 -18.87 -7.63 19.20
C TRP A 356 -20.33 -7.51 18.73
N ASN A 357 -20.64 -8.03 17.55
CA ASN A 357 -22.03 -8.14 17.09
C ASN A 357 -22.69 -9.39 17.68
N ALA A 358 -23.58 -9.23 18.66
CA ALA A 358 -24.31 -10.34 19.28
C ALA A 358 -25.30 -11.05 18.35
N SER A 359 -25.59 -10.52 17.16
CA SER A 359 -26.47 -11.15 16.15
C SER A 359 -25.72 -11.85 15.01
N ASP A 360 -24.42 -11.60 14.85
CA ASP A 360 -23.61 -12.11 13.73
C ASP A 360 -22.21 -12.51 14.22
N PRO A 361 -21.95 -13.80 14.46
CA PRO A 361 -20.72 -14.25 15.08
C PRO A 361 -19.47 -13.84 14.30
N TRP A 362 -18.44 -13.40 15.04
CA TRP A 362 -17.17 -12.86 14.53
C TRP A 362 -17.19 -11.49 13.86
N THR A 363 -18.36 -10.85 13.71
CA THR A 363 -18.43 -9.45 13.26
C THR A 363 -18.13 -8.52 14.45
N ILE A 364 -17.22 -7.56 14.24
CA ILE A 364 -16.79 -6.56 15.24
C ILE A 364 -16.89 -5.18 14.61
N VAL A 365 -17.32 -4.20 15.40
CA VAL A 365 -17.17 -2.77 15.14
C VAL A 365 -16.07 -2.23 16.04
N SER A 366 -15.19 -1.36 15.52
CA SER A 366 -14.08 -0.77 16.27
C SER A 366 -13.80 0.64 15.77
N VAL A 367 -13.52 1.58 16.66
CA VAL A 367 -13.36 3.02 16.36
C VAL A 367 -11.97 3.50 16.79
N SER A 368 -11.31 4.31 15.95
CA SER A 368 -10.05 4.98 16.26
C SER A 368 -10.20 6.50 16.22
N ASP A 369 -9.26 7.20 16.84
CA ASP A 369 -9.20 8.66 16.95
C ASP A 369 -8.58 9.34 15.71
N ASP A 370 -9.03 8.94 14.51
CA ASP A 370 -8.43 9.36 13.24
C ASP A 370 -8.72 10.85 12.92
N SER A 371 -7.93 11.75 13.52
CA SER A 371 -8.01 13.20 13.30
C SER A 371 -7.70 13.61 11.85
N GLU A 372 -8.77 13.78 11.05
CA GLU A 372 -8.87 14.33 9.68
C GLU A 372 -7.93 13.80 8.58
N THR A 373 -6.99 12.89 8.88
CA THR A 373 -5.83 12.62 8.01
C THR A 373 -5.85 11.26 7.31
N THR A 374 -6.68 11.22 6.27
CA THR A 374 -6.54 10.45 5.01
C THR A 374 -7.17 9.04 4.87
N SER A 375 -8.04 8.95 3.86
CA SER A 375 -8.22 7.80 2.94
C SER A 375 -8.76 6.48 3.53
N GLY A 376 -10.08 6.40 3.73
CA GLY A 376 -10.75 5.17 4.17
C GLY A 376 -12.24 5.00 3.85
N GLY A 377 -12.86 5.87 3.03
CA GLY A 377 -14.29 5.81 2.75
C GLY A 377 -14.68 6.51 1.44
N GLY A 378 -15.89 6.23 0.93
CA GLY A 378 -16.44 6.98 -0.20
C GLY A 378 -16.79 8.40 0.23
N THR A 379 -16.30 9.41 -0.49
CA THR A 379 -16.53 10.81 -0.13
C THR A 379 -17.99 11.22 -0.38
N LEU A 380 -18.56 11.91 0.61
CA LEU A 380 -19.86 12.57 0.55
C LEU A 380 -19.72 13.95 -0.10
N GLN A 381 -20.87 14.62 -0.32
CA GLN A 381 -20.90 15.97 -0.85
C GLN A 381 -20.33 16.97 0.17
N GLY A 382 -19.39 17.82 -0.26
CA GLY A 382 -18.72 18.82 0.57
C GLY A 382 -17.40 18.37 1.20
N ASP A 383 -17.06 17.08 1.16
CA ASP A 383 -15.81 16.57 1.77
C ASP A 383 -14.56 17.27 1.20
N PRO A 384 -13.58 17.66 2.05
CA PRO A 384 -12.37 18.33 1.61
C PRO A 384 -11.39 17.38 0.91
N LEU A 385 -11.14 17.63 -0.37
CA LEU A 385 -10.17 16.90 -1.18
C LEU A 385 -8.82 17.63 -1.21
N SER A 386 -7.81 16.99 -0.63
CA SER A 386 -6.43 17.50 -0.63
C SER A 386 -5.65 17.08 -1.88
N VAL A 387 -5.31 18.04 -2.75
CA VAL A 387 -4.38 17.83 -3.87
C VAL A 387 -2.95 17.82 -3.35
N LYS A 388 -2.15 16.84 -3.78
CA LYS A 388 -0.73 16.73 -3.48
C LYS A 388 0.10 17.12 -4.70
N VAL A 389 1.21 17.82 -4.50
CA VAL A 389 2.19 18.10 -5.57
C VAL A 389 3.31 17.05 -5.52
N ASN A 390 3.95 16.76 -6.64
CA ASN A 390 5.07 15.81 -6.70
C ASN A 390 6.34 16.49 -7.25
N LYS A 391 6.53 16.47 -8.57
CA LYS A 391 7.79 16.93 -9.18
C LYS A 391 7.59 17.61 -10.53
N LEU A 392 8.57 18.40 -10.89
CA LEU A 392 8.76 18.95 -12.22
C LEU A 392 9.55 17.93 -13.05
N SER A 393 9.07 17.58 -14.25
CA SER A 393 9.74 16.61 -15.15
C SER A 393 9.84 17.14 -16.57
N SER A 394 10.91 16.80 -17.29
CA SER A 394 11.14 17.24 -18.68
C SER A 394 11.74 16.09 -19.50
N THR A 395 11.24 15.92 -20.72
CA THR A 395 11.76 14.94 -21.69
C THR A 395 13.07 15.39 -22.34
N LYS A 396 13.42 16.68 -22.28
CA LYS A 396 14.70 17.22 -22.80
C LYS A 396 15.85 17.10 -21.80
N THR A 397 15.56 17.21 -20.50
CA THR A 397 16.61 17.18 -19.46
C THR A 397 16.64 15.92 -18.62
N GLN A 398 15.56 15.14 -18.53
CA GLN A 398 15.53 13.89 -17.74
C GLN A 398 15.92 14.06 -16.25
N LEU A 399 15.95 15.30 -15.76
CA LEU A 399 16.34 15.68 -14.40
C LEU A 399 15.09 16.21 -13.70
N PRO A 400 14.47 15.46 -12.77
CA PRO A 400 13.32 15.97 -12.05
C PRO A 400 13.74 17.01 -11.01
N TYR A 401 12.88 18.00 -10.74
CA TYR A 401 13.08 18.99 -9.68
C TYR A 401 11.86 19.00 -8.76
N ASP A 402 12.04 19.38 -7.49
CA ASP A 402 10.92 19.53 -6.55
C ASP A 402 9.95 20.57 -7.08
N TYR A 403 8.65 20.41 -6.81
CA TYR A 403 7.65 21.41 -7.22
C TYR A 403 8.03 22.82 -6.71
N TYR A 404 8.46 22.89 -5.45
CA TYR A 404 8.87 24.13 -4.77
C TYR A 404 10.29 24.63 -5.08
N PHE A 405 11.00 24.02 -6.04
CA PHE A 405 12.23 24.59 -6.63
C PHE A 405 11.90 25.86 -7.43
N LEU A 406 10.79 25.86 -8.16
CA LEU A 406 10.23 27.08 -8.75
C LEU A 406 9.46 27.87 -7.70
N LYS A 407 9.38 29.20 -7.88
CA LYS A 407 8.77 30.13 -6.92
C LYS A 407 7.23 30.13 -7.00
N TYR A 408 6.63 28.97 -6.79
CA TYR A 408 5.19 28.78 -6.61
C TYR A 408 4.74 29.12 -5.18
N CYS A 409 3.42 29.22 -4.98
CA CYS A 409 2.78 29.42 -3.69
C CYS A 409 3.10 28.27 -2.71
N LYS A 410 3.70 28.56 -1.55
CA LYS A 410 4.09 27.56 -0.54
C LYS A 410 3.13 27.60 0.67
N PRO A 411 2.69 26.46 1.21
CA PRO A 411 1.96 26.42 2.48
C PRO A 411 2.86 26.79 3.67
N LYS A 412 2.27 27.17 4.81
CA LYS A 412 3.01 27.58 6.03
C LYS A 412 3.98 26.51 6.54
N LYS A 413 3.65 25.24 6.37
CA LYS A 413 4.47 24.06 6.68
C LYS A 413 4.39 23.09 5.52
N ILE A 414 5.54 22.67 5.00
CA ILE A 414 5.63 21.63 3.97
C ILE A 414 5.75 20.27 4.68
N ILE A 415 4.90 19.33 4.30
CA ILE A 415 4.85 17.96 4.83
C ILE A 415 5.07 17.00 3.66
N ASN A 416 6.08 16.14 3.78
CA ASN A 416 6.45 15.18 2.75
C ASN A 416 5.89 13.79 3.09
N ASN A 417 5.10 13.24 2.18
CA ASN A 417 4.36 11.99 2.31
C ASN A 417 4.91 10.91 1.36
N ALA A 418 6.19 10.56 1.52
CA ALA A 418 6.81 9.45 0.80
C ALA A 418 6.51 8.12 1.53
N GLU A 419 5.81 7.20 0.87
CA GLU A 419 5.26 6.00 1.51
C GLU A 419 6.20 4.78 1.38
N ASN A 420 7.04 4.72 0.33
CA ASN A 420 7.95 3.58 0.16
C ASN A 420 9.29 3.88 -0.55
N LEU A 421 10.23 2.93 -0.42
CA LEU A 421 11.58 3.00 -0.98
C LEU A 421 11.59 3.26 -2.51
N GLY A 422 10.67 2.63 -3.24
CA GLY A 422 10.59 2.74 -4.69
C GLY A 422 10.15 4.12 -5.19
N GLU A 423 9.33 4.84 -4.44
CA GLU A 423 9.02 6.26 -4.71
C GLU A 423 10.26 7.13 -4.54
N VAL A 424 11.02 6.92 -3.44
CA VAL A 424 12.26 7.66 -3.18
C VAL A 424 13.31 7.41 -4.27
N LEU A 425 13.44 6.17 -4.76
CA LEU A 425 14.34 5.81 -5.87
C LEU A 425 13.90 6.33 -7.24
N ARG A 426 12.61 6.64 -7.42
CA ARG A 426 12.07 7.34 -8.60
C ARG A 426 12.20 8.87 -8.52
N GLY A 427 12.72 9.39 -7.40
CA GLY A 427 12.73 10.83 -7.13
C GLY A 427 11.33 11.42 -7.00
N ASP A 428 10.36 10.63 -6.52
CA ASP A 428 9.04 11.15 -6.14
C ASP A 428 9.13 11.85 -4.77
N ARG A 429 8.47 13.01 -4.67
CA ARG A 429 8.56 13.97 -3.56
C ARG A 429 7.17 14.53 -3.33
N ILE A 430 6.33 13.77 -2.65
CA ILE A 430 4.90 14.04 -2.55
C ILE A 430 4.68 15.02 -1.39
N GLU A 431 4.38 16.28 -1.72
CA GLU A 431 4.23 17.37 -0.75
C GLU A 431 2.77 17.87 -0.72
N ASN A 432 2.36 18.45 0.42
CA ASN A 432 1.07 19.12 0.53
C ASN A 432 1.02 20.39 -0.34
N SER A 433 -0.15 20.70 -0.91
CA SER A 433 -0.36 21.88 -1.75
C SER A 433 -1.36 22.85 -1.14
N LEU A 434 -1.54 24.02 -1.78
CA LEU A 434 -2.57 25.01 -1.43
C LEU A 434 -3.89 24.79 -2.21
N TYR A 435 -3.96 23.79 -3.09
CA TYR A 435 -5.16 23.48 -3.85
C TYR A 435 -6.07 22.57 -3.02
N THR A 436 -7.15 23.15 -2.50
CA THR A 436 -8.20 22.46 -1.74
C THR A 436 -9.49 22.49 -2.55
N PHE A 437 -10.05 21.32 -2.85
CA PHE A 437 -11.34 21.19 -3.52
C PHE A 437 -12.39 20.69 -2.52
N GLU A 438 -13.66 21.06 -2.69
CA GLU A 438 -14.79 20.49 -1.94
C GLU A 438 -15.54 19.51 -2.86
N MET A 439 -15.87 18.31 -2.37
CA MET A 439 -16.38 17.24 -3.22
C MET A 439 -17.76 17.56 -3.82
N MET A 440 -17.87 17.49 -5.15
CA MET A 440 -19.05 17.86 -5.94
C MET A 440 -19.47 19.35 -5.86
N GLU A 441 -18.62 20.24 -5.33
CA GLU A 441 -18.84 21.68 -5.35
C GLU A 441 -18.01 22.36 -6.45
N GLU A 442 -18.67 23.06 -7.38
CA GLU A 442 -17.97 23.85 -8.40
C GLU A 442 -17.35 25.10 -7.77
N GLN A 443 -16.02 25.20 -7.77
CA GLN A 443 -15.28 26.36 -7.29
C GLN A 443 -14.78 27.21 -8.46
N PRO A 444 -15.55 28.18 -8.97
CA PRO A 444 -15.09 29.08 -10.02
C PRO A 444 -14.09 30.09 -9.45
N CYS A 445 -12.87 30.06 -9.99
CA CYS A 445 -11.86 31.11 -9.81
C CYS A 445 -11.40 31.40 -8.37
N LYS A 446 -10.94 30.36 -7.67
CA LYS A 446 -10.30 30.46 -6.36
C LYS A 446 -8.84 30.95 -6.56
N VAL A 447 -8.48 32.07 -5.95
CA VAL A 447 -7.10 32.59 -5.97
C VAL A 447 -6.28 31.82 -4.93
N ALA A 448 -5.13 31.29 -5.33
CA ALA A 448 -4.26 30.50 -4.45
C ALA A 448 -3.25 31.39 -3.69
N CYS A 449 -2.49 32.24 -4.41
CA CYS A 449 -1.67 33.31 -3.83
C CYS A 449 -1.14 34.25 -4.93
N GLY A 450 -0.45 35.34 -4.54
CA GLY A 450 0.31 36.19 -5.46
C GLY A 450 1.79 36.28 -5.09
N VAL A 451 2.69 35.92 -6.00
CA VAL A 451 4.15 35.88 -5.78
C VAL A 451 4.85 36.95 -6.62
N THR A 452 5.76 37.72 -6.03
CA THR A 452 6.66 38.62 -6.77
C THR A 452 7.89 37.87 -7.29
N LEU A 453 8.18 37.99 -8.59
CA LEU A 453 9.35 37.34 -9.20
C LEU A 453 10.60 38.21 -9.06
N ASP A 454 11.59 37.70 -8.34
CA ASP A 454 12.97 38.20 -8.36
C ASP A 454 13.70 37.82 -9.66
N VAL A 455 14.87 38.42 -9.88
CA VAL A 455 15.66 38.23 -11.12
C VAL A 455 16.06 36.75 -11.32
N GLU A 456 16.43 36.06 -10.24
CA GLU A 456 16.83 34.65 -10.27
C GLU A 456 15.63 33.74 -10.55
N SER A 457 14.51 33.93 -9.84
CA SER A 457 13.29 33.17 -10.07
C SER A 457 12.71 33.38 -11.47
N ALA A 458 12.71 34.62 -11.98
CA ALA A 458 12.29 34.91 -13.35
C ALA A 458 13.19 34.22 -14.39
N LYS A 459 14.50 34.15 -14.14
CA LYS A 459 15.44 33.38 -14.97
C LYS A 459 15.15 31.88 -14.89
N ASN A 460 14.97 31.33 -13.69
CA ASN A 460 14.66 29.91 -13.48
C ASN A 460 13.35 29.51 -14.20
N PHE A 461 12.30 30.32 -14.13
CA PHE A 461 11.07 30.08 -14.89
C PHE A 461 11.32 30.07 -16.41
N LYS A 462 12.11 31.01 -16.96
CA LYS A 462 12.45 31.06 -18.39
C LYS A 462 13.21 29.80 -18.84
N GLU A 463 14.24 29.39 -18.09
CA GLU A 463 15.02 28.18 -18.39
C GLU A 463 14.16 26.90 -18.31
N LYS A 464 13.26 26.78 -17.32
CA LYS A 464 12.36 25.61 -17.23
C LYS A 464 11.25 25.61 -18.30
N ILE A 465 10.91 26.77 -18.88
CA ILE A 465 10.03 26.85 -20.06
C ILE A 465 10.78 26.41 -21.34
N ASP A 466 12.05 26.81 -21.52
CA ASP A 466 12.92 26.36 -22.63
C ASP A 466 13.10 24.84 -22.66
N ASP A 467 13.41 24.28 -21.49
CA ASP A 467 13.59 22.84 -21.27
C ASP A 467 12.25 22.05 -21.31
N GLU A 468 11.10 22.69 -21.55
CA GLU A 468 9.75 22.09 -21.60
C GLU A 468 9.35 21.28 -20.36
N TYR A 469 9.63 21.82 -19.16
CA TYR A 469 9.20 21.17 -17.92
C TYR A 469 7.67 21.11 -17.77
N ARG A 470 7.22 19.99 -17.22
CA ARG A 470 5.85 19.70 -16.82
C ARG A 470 5.74 19.54 -15.31
N VAL A 471 4.65 20.04 -14.75
CA VAL A 471 4.26 19.93 -13.35
C VAL A 471 3.42 18.68 -13.16
N ASN A 472 3.82 17.80 -12.23
CA ASN A 472 3.08 16.61 -11.87
C ASN A 472 2.39 16.82 -10.50
N MET A 473 1.06 16.67 -10.47
CA MET A 473 0.20 16.72 -9.28
C MET A 473 -0.58 15.41 -9.15
N ILE A 474 -1.10 15.13 -7.94
CA ILE A 474 -1.78 13.88 -7.59
C ILE A 474 -3.04 14.19 -6.78
N LEU A 475 -4.15 13.52 -7.11
CA LEU A 475 -5.43 13.56 -6.38
C LEU A 475 -5.96 12.13 -6.26
N ASP A 476 -6.26 11.66 -5.04
CA ASP A 476 -6.70 10.27 -4.77
C ASP A 476 -5.89 9.22 -5.58
N ASN A 477 -4.57 9.27 -5.40
CA ASN A 477 -3.58 8.42 -6.09
C ASN A 477 -3.49 8.62 -7.64
N LEU A 478 -4.43 9.31 -8.29
CA LEU A 478 -4.42 9.56 -9.73
C LEU A 478 -3.49 10.72 -10.13
N PRO A 479 -2.74 10.59 -11.23
CA PRO A 479 -1.92 11.68 -11.76
C PRO A 479 -2.79 12.72 -12.48
N VAL A 480 -2.37 13.98 -12.41
CA VAL A 480 -2.96 15.04 -13.23
C VAL A 480 -2.60 14.84 -14.70
N ALA A 481 -3.59 14.90 -15.59
CA ALA A 481 -3.38 14.76 -17.02
C ALA A 481 -3.95 15.93 -17.84
N VAL A 482 -3.22 16.32 -18.89
CA VAL A 482 -3.71 17.24 -19.91
C VAL A 482 -4.35 16.42 -21.03
N ARG A 483 -5.62 16.70 -21.31
CA ARG A 483 -6.37 16.07 -22.38
C ARG A 483 -5.93 16.61 -23.74
N ARG A 484 -5.42 15.74 -24.64
CA ARG A 484 -5.23 16.05 -26.06
C ARG A 484 -6.26 15.35 -26.93
N GLN A 485 -6.80 16.11 -27.88
CA GLN A 485 -7.54 15.58 -29.02
C GLN A 485 -6.61 15.50 -30.23
N ARG A 486 -6.68 14.40 -30.98
CA ARG A 486 -5.91 14.23 -32.22
C ARG A 486 -6.43 15.20 -33.29
N ARG A 487 -5.53 15.89 -34.01
CA ARG A 487 -5.89 16.84 -35.09
C ARG A 487 -6.58 16.19 -36.30
N ASP A 488 -6.62 14.86 -36.35
CA ASP A 488 -7.18 14.02 -37.43
C ASP A 488 -8.71 13.83 -37.39
N GLY A 489 -9.43 14.47 -36.45
CA GLY A 489 -10.88 14.31 -36.31
C GLY A 489 -11.34 12.99 -35.66
N SER A 490 -10.43 12.04 -35.40
CA SER A 490 -10.74 10.85 -34.59
C SER A 490 -11.05 11.23 -33.14
N GLN A 491 -12.12 10.68 -32.56
CA GLN A 491 -12.51 10.94 -31.16
C GLN A 491 -11.54 10.37 -30.12
N SER A 492 -10.49 9.63 -30.53
CA SER A 492 -9.47 9.12 -29.61
C SER A 492 -8.80 10.28 -28.86
N THR A 493 -9.01 10.24 -27.55
CA THR A 493 -8.48 11.22 -26.60
C THR A 493 -7.22 10.62 -26.00
N THR A 494 -6.10 11.34 -26.09
CA THR A 494 -4.85 10.94 -25.41
C THR A 494 -4.63 11.81 -24.18
N TYR A 495 -4.11 11.21 -23.12
CA TYR A 495 -3.78 11.89 -21.87
C TYR A 495 -2.27 12.08 -21.77
N GLU A 496 -1.81 13.32 -21.64
CA GLU A 496 -0.41 13.61 -21.35
C GLU A 496 -0.25 13.83 -19.84
N HIS A 497 0.68 13.11 -19.19
CA HIS A 497 0.99 13.31 -17.77
C HIS A 497 1.55 14.72 -17.54
N GLY A 498 0.95 15.46 -16.62
CA GLY A 498 1.43 16.77 -16.18
C GLY A 498 1.23 17.91 -17.20
N PHE A 499 1.05 19.12 -16.68
CA PHE A 499 0.87 20.33 -17.48
C PHE A 499 2.19 21.11 -17.61
N ARG A 500 2.41 21.78 -18.76
CA ARG A 500 3.63 22.57 -18.98
C ARG A 500 3.71 23.75 -18.02
N VAL A 501 4.90 24.07 -17.49
CA VAL A 501 5.15 25.26 -16.64
C VAL A 501 4.73 26.55 -17.36
N GLY A 502 4.93 26.62 -18.67
CA GLY A 502 4.59 27.76 -19.50
C GLY A 502 4.82 27.47 -20.99
N PHE A 503 4.84 28.53 -21.80
CA PHE A 503 5.10 28.45 -23.23
C PHE A 503 5.77 29.74 -23.75
N LYS A 504 6.39 29.65 -24.93
CA LYS A 504 6.84 30.81 -25.71
C LYS A 504 5.76 31.25 -26.68
N GLY A 505 5.65 32.56 -26.88
CA GLY A 505 4.82 33.13 -27.93
C GLY A 505 5.27 34.53 -28.32
N THR A 506 4.72 35.02 -29.43
CA THR A 506 4.88 36.39 -29.88
C THR A 506 3.55 37.12 -29.77
N TYR A 507 3.59 38.42 -29.48
CA TYR A 507 2.39 39.26 -29.58
C TYR A 507 2.11 39.56 -31.06
N ALA A 508 0.82 39.67 -31.41
CA ALA A 508 0.41 40.04 -32.77
C ALA A 508 1.05 41.38 -33.19
N GLY A 509 1.96 41.33 -34.17
CA GLY A 509 2.72 42.48 -34.67
C GLY A 509 4.15 42.63 -34.13
N SER A 510 4.56 41.86 -33.11
CA SER A 510 5.96 41.82 -32.65
C SER A 510 6.70 40.57 -33.14
N LYS A 511 8.01 40.70 -33.39
CA LYS A 511 8.93 39.58 -33.65
C LYS A 511 9.66 39.08 -32.41
N GLU A 512 9.48 39.72 -31.26
CA GLU A 512 10.13 39.31 -30.01
C GLU A 512 9.37 38.12 -29.38
N GLU A 513 10.07 36.99 -29.23
CA GLU A 513 9.57 35.87 -28.43
C GLU A 513 9.59 36.24 -26.94
N LYS A 514 8.44 36.08 -26.29
CA LYS A 514 8.27 36.28 -24.86
C LYS A 514 7.83 34.99 -24.17
N TYR A 515 8.11 34.93 -22.87
CA TYR A 515 7.88 33.78 -22.01
C TYR A 515 6.61 34.00 -21.21
N PHE A 516 5.67 33.06 -21.32
CA PHE A 516 4.39 33.09 -20.62
C PHE A 516 4.28 31.92 -19.64
N ILE A 517 3.85 32.20 -18.41
CA ILE A 517 3.66 31.20 -17.36
C ILE A 517 2.19 30.74 -17.31
N ASN A 518 1.97 29.44 -17.11
CA ASN A 518 0.64 28.91 -16.84
C ASN A 518 0.32 29.08 -15.35
N ASN A 519 -0.35 30.18 -15.02
CA ASN A 519 -0.67 30.59 -13.66
C ASN A 519 -2.12 30.35 -13.26
N HIS A 520 -3.01 30.08 -14.22
CA HIS A 520 -4.40 29.71 -13.98
C HIS A 520 -4.63 28.25 -14.39
N LEU A 521 -5.15 27.42 -13.47
CA LEU A 521 -5.35 25.99 -13.69
C LEU A 521 -6.83 25.62 -13.61
N SER A 522 -7.42 25.21 -14.72
CA SER A 522 -8.80 24.73 -14.75
C SER A 522 -8.82 23.23 -14.53
N PHE A 523 -9.14 22.81 -13.31
CA PHE A 523 -9.22 21.40 -12.93
C PHE A 523 -10.59 20.81 -13.25
N ARG A 524 -10.58 19.58 -13.75
CA ARG A 524 -11.79 18.79 -13.94
C ARG A 524 -11.66 17.46 -13.24
N VAL A 525 -12.41 17.29 -12.18
CA VAL A 525 -12.47 16.04 -11.41
C VAL A 525 -13.61 15.20 -11.96
N MET A 526 -13.29 14.02 -12.48
CA MET A 526 -14.30 13.05 -12.89
C MET A 526 -14.62 12.13 -11.71
N TYR A 527 -15.89 12.00 -11.40
CA TYR A 527 -16.37 11.12 -10.33
C TYR A 527 -17.36 10.09 -10.88
N HIS A 528 -17.33 8.91 -10.28
CA HIS A 528 -18.35 7.89 -10.47
C HIS A 528 -19.30 7.96 -9.27
N LYS A 529 -20.58 8.18 -9.56
CA LYS A 529 -21.65 8.19 -8.56
C LYS A 529 -22.21 6.80 -8.43
N ASP A 530 -22.31 6.30 -7.20
CA ASP A 530 -22.99 5.04 -6.92
C ASP A 530 -24.51 5.27 -6.93
N PRO A 531 -25.28 4.61 -7.83
CA PRO A 531 -26.72 4.83 -7.95
C PRO A 531 -27.52 4.52 -6.68
N GLU A 532 -26.98 3.71 -5.76
CA GLU A 532 -27.70 3.27 -4.55
C GLU A 532 -27.34 4.06 -3.30
N THR A 533 -26.14 4.67 -3.24
CA THR A 533 -25.60 5.25 -1.99
C THR A 533 -25.40 6.75 -2.01
N ASP A 534 -25.64 7.42 -3.16
CA ASP A 534 -25.36 8.85 -3.42
C ASP A 534 -23.87 9.24 -3.26
N SER A 535 -23.02 8.29 -2.84
CA SER A 535 -21.58 8.48 -2.66
C SER A 535 -20.85 8.61 -3.99
N ALA A 536 -19.83 9.45 -4.02
CA ALA A 536 -19.09 9.77 -5.22
C ALA A 536 -17.61 9.41 -5.02
N ARG A 537 -17.04 8.64 -5.95
CA ARG A 537 -15.62 8.25 -5.92
C ARG A 537 -14.87 8.87 -7.09
N ILE A 538 -13.64 9.32 -6.88
CA ILE A 538 -12.83 9.97 -7.92
C ILE A 538 -12.32 8.92 -8.90
N VAL A 539 -12.57 9.13 -10.19
CA VAL A 539 -12.18 8.22 -11.29
C VAL A 539 -11.38 8.93 -12.39
N GLY A 540 -11.20 10.24 -12.30
CA GLY A 540 -10.30 10.98 -13.18
C GLY A 540 -9.98 12.39 -12.68
N PHE A 541 -8.87 12.91 -13.16
CA PHE A 541 -8.28 14.20 -12.79
C PHE A 541 -7.61 14.81 -14.02
N GLU A 542 -8.37 15.66 -14.74
CA GLU A 542 -7.88 16.42 -15.90
C GLU A 542 -7.50 17.85 -15.48
N VAL A 543 -6.58 18.48 -16.21
CA VAL A 543 -6.28 19.92 -16.08
C VAL A 543 -6.14 20.60 -17.44
N ILE A 544 -6.65 21.83 -17.54
CA ILE A 544 -6.43 22.74 -18.67
C ILE A 544 -5.60 23.93 -18.14
N PRO A 545 -4.31 24.03 -18.51
CA PRO A 545 -3.46 25.15 -18.08
C PRO A 545 -3.70 26.39 -18.95
N ASN A 546 -3.88 27.54 -18.30
CA ASN A 546 -4.07 28.84 -18.93
C ASN A 546 -3.05 29.87 -18.41
N SER A 547 -2.70 30.85 -19.25
CA SER A 547 -1.82 31.98 -18.89
C SER A 547 -2.63 33.28 -18.92
N ILE A 548 -2.74 33.95 -17.78
CA ILE A 548 -3.66 35.09 -17.58
C ILE A 548 -3.00 36.14 -16.70
N ASN A 549 -2.78 37.34 -17.23
CA ASN A 549 -2.38 38.50 -16.45
C ASN A 549 -3.60 38.98 -15.63
N HIS A 550 -3.63 38.67 -14.33
CA HIS A 550 -4.75 39.02 -13.47
C HIS A 550 -4.68 40.49 -13.02
N GLU A 551 -5.67 41.28 -13.43
CA GLU A 551 -5.89 42.63 -12.90
C GLU A 551 -6.55 42.59 -11.51
N TYR A 552 -6.16 43.53 -10.65
CA TYR A 552 -6.70 43.77 -9.30
C TYR A 552 -6.52 45.25 -8.94
N LYS A 553 -7.34 45.78 -8.00
CA LYS A 553 -7.30 47.19 -7.60
C LYS A 553 -6.24 47.46 -6.53
N GLU A 554 -6.42 46.82 -5.38
CA GLU A 554 -5.44 46.73 -4.29
C GLU A 554 -5.27 45.25 -3.97
N TRP A 555 -4.07 44.85 -3.55
CA TRP A 555 -3.79 43.46 -3.21
C TRP A 555 -3.81 43.25 -1.71
N ASP A 556 -4.76 42.44 -1.22
CA ASP A 556 -4.76 41.89 0.13
C ASP A 556 -4.30 40.42 0.08
N ASP A 557 -3.34 40.05 0.93
CA ASP A 557 -2.87 38.67 1.06
C ASP A 557 -3.87 37.78 1.85
N ASN A 558 -4.78 38.38 2.64
CA ASN A 558 -5.80 37.62 3.40
C ASN A 558 -7.08 37.35 2.60
N ASN A 559 -7.48 38.25 1.70
CA ASN A 559 -8.66 38.09 0.84
C ASN A 559 -8.39 38.58 -0.59
N PRO A 560 -7.58 37.85 -1.38
CA PRO A 560 -7.15 38.30 -2.70
C PRO A 560 -8.29 38.27 -3.73
N GLN A 561 -8.78 39.44 -4.11
CA GLN A 561 -9.80 39.61 -5.16
C GLN A 561 -9.19 40.10 -6.48
N VAL A 562 -9.53 39.44 -7.59
CA VAL A 562 -9.11 39.81 -8.96
C VAL A 562 -10.31 40.20 -9.81
N THR A 563 -10.18 41.22 -10.64
CA THR A 563 -11.29 41.73 -11.49
C THR A 563 -11.47 40.93 -12.78
N THR A 564 -10.43 40.20 -13.19
CA THR A 564 -10.42 39.37 -14.42
C THR A 564 -11.32 38.14 -14.33
N CYS A 565 -11.70 37.72 -13.12
CA CYS A 565 -12.27 36.41 -12.86
C CYS A 565 -12.90 36.42 -11.44
N ASN A 566 -14.22 36.25 -11.35
CA ASN A 566 -15.00 36.42 -10.10
C ASN A 566 -16.02 35.26 -9.98
N LYS A 567 -16.51 34.98 -8.76
CA LYS A 567 -17.49 33.91 -8.47
C LYS A 567 -18.74 33.98 -9.36
N ASP A 568 -19.19 35.18 -9.69
CA ASP A 568 -20.37 35.41 -10.55
C ASP A 568 -20.11 35.06 -12.04
N ILE A 569 -18.85 35.09 -12.47
CA ILE A 569 -18.44 34.88 -13.86
C ILE A 569 -17.97 33.43 -14.02
N LYS A 570 -18.94 32.51 -14.20
CA LYS A 570 -18.72 31.04 -14.29
C LYS A 570 -17.71 30.56 -15.37
N LYS A 571 -17.19 31.44 -16.23
CA LYS A 571 -16.17 31.15 -17.23
C LYS A 571 -15.25 32.36 -17.41
N LEU A 572 -13.97 32.10 -17.66
CA LEU A 572 -13.03 33.11 -18.13
C LEU A 572 -13.58 33.90 -19.32
N ILE A 573 -13.35 35.22 -19.32
CA ILE A 573 -13.75 36.12 -20.40
C ILE A 573 -12.84 35.89 -21.62
N GLN A 574 -13.18 34.88 -22.43
CA GLN A 574 -12.47 34.54 -23.65
C GLN A 574 -12.47 35.73 -24.62
N GLY A 575 -11.29 36.31 -24.84
CA GLY A 575 -11.07 37.44 -25.74
C GLY A 575 -10.42 38.68 -25.11
N SER A 576 -10.39 38.79 -23.77
CA SER A 576 -9.85 39.98 -23.07
C SER A 576 -8.61 39.72 -22.21
N THR A 577 -8.17 38.47 -22.05
CA THR A 577 -7.06 38.10 -21.15
C THR A 577 -5.72 38.17 -21.86
N VAL A 578 -4.90 39.19 -21.53
CA VAL A 578 -3.48 39.23 -21.90
C VAL A 578 -2.74 38.10 -21.17
N PRO A 579 -1.85 37.32 -21.82
CA PRO A 579 -1.12 36.25 -21.15
C PRO A 579 -0.08 36.81 -20.15
N GLN A 580 0.18 36.04 -19.08
CA GLN A 580 1.08 36.46 -18.00
C GLN A 580 2.54 36.32 -18.42
N GLU A 581 3.21 37.45 -18.69
CA GLU A 581 4.65 37.50 -18.96
C GLU A 581 5.47 37.13 -17.71
N VAL A 582 6.56 36.39 -17.92
CA VAL A 582 7.61 36.13 -16.91
C VAL A 582 8.67 37.24 -16.96
N ASP A 583 8.68 38.11 -15.96
CA ASP A 583 9.60 39.25 -15.89
C ASP A 583 9.97 39.62 -14.44
N SER A 584 11.13 40.23 -14.24
CA SER A 584 11.60 40.59 -12.89
C SER A 584 10.84 41.78 -12.32
N GLY A 585 10.43 41.68 -11.06
CA GLY A 585 9.68 42.71 -10.34
C GLY A 585 8.16 42.66 -10.56
N LYS A 586 7.65 41.86 -11.50
CA LYS A 586 6.20 41.67 -11.69
C LYS A 586 5.66 40.69 -10.63
N LYS A 587 4.42 40.94 -10.16
CA LYS A 587 3.66 40.01 -9.32
C LYS A 587 2.86 39.06 -10.21
N VAL A 588 3.02 37.76 -10.01
CA VAL A 588 2.25 36.70 -10.68
C VAL A 588 1.22 36.17 -9.70
N VAL A 589 -0.05 36.26 -10.07
CA VAL A 589 -1.17 35.72 -9.29
C VAL A 589 -1.46 34.30 -9.78
N PHE A 590 -1.46 33.33 -8.88
CA PHE A 590 -1.85 31.95 -9.17
C PHE A 590 -3.31 31.74 -8.74
N SER A 591 -4.10 31.14 -9.61
CA SER A 591 -5.52 30.86 -9.37
C SER A 591 -5.95 29.56 -10.03
N TYR A 592 -7.14 29.06 -9.69
CA TYR A 592 -7.68 27.83 -10.25
C TYR A 592 -9.21 27.84 -10.30
N ASP A 593 -9.77 27.00 -11.15
CA ASP A 593 -11.18 26.61 -11.09
C ASP A 593 -11.29 25.09 -10.92
N VAL A 594 -12.39 24.65 -10.32
CA VAL A 594 -12.71 23.24 -10.12
C VAL A 594 -14.08 22.95 -10.70
N THR A 595 -14.12 22.00 -11.63
CA THR A 595 -15.36 21.49 -12.22
C THR A 595 -15.49 20.00 -11.96
N PHE A 596 -16.65 19.56 -11.47
CA PHE A 596 -16.94 18.15 -11.25
C PHE A 596 -17.76 17.58 -12.42
N LYS A 597 -17.43 16.38 -12.88
CA LYS A 597 -18.11 15.75 -14.02
C LYS A 597 -18.37 14.27 -13.77
N GLU A 598 -19.63 13.88 -13.82
CA GLU A 598 -20.04 12.48 -13.67
C GLU A 598 -19.52 11.60 -14.83
N SER A 599 -19.21 10.35 -14.50
CA SER A 599 -18.58 9.37 -15.39
C SER A 599 -19.01 7.94 -15.07
N GLU A 600 -19.30 7.16 -16.12
CA GLU A 600 -19.63 5.72 -16.06
C GLU A 600 -18.43 4.82 -15.72
N ILE A 601 -17.22 5.37 -15.65
CA ILE A 601 -16.00 4.61 -15.37
C ILE A 601 -16.04 4.10 -13.94
N LYS A 602 -16.07 2.78 -13.74
CA LYS A 602 -16.01 2.16 -12.41
C LYS A 602 -14.69 2.51 -11.71
N TRP A 603 -14.72 2.68 -10.39
CA TRP A 603 -13.54 3.04 -9.59
C TRP A 603 -12.37 2.06 -9.74
N ALA A 604 -12.63 0.75 -9.91
CA ALA A 604 -11.58 -0.24 -10.12
C ALA A 604 -10.81 -0.03 -11.44
N SER A 605 -11.50 0.34 -12.53
CA SER A 605 -10.95 0.57 -13.87
C SER A 605 -10.47 2.01 -14.10
N ARG A 606 -10.40 2.85 -13.06
CA ARG A 606 -10.07 4.29 -13.19
C ARG A 606 -8.70 4.55 -13.84
N TRP A 607 -7.74 3.65 -13.62
CA TRP A 607 -6.40 3.76 -14.17
C TRP A 607 -6.34 3.45 -15.68
N ASP A 608 -7.24 2.62 -16.21
CA ASP A 608 -7.19 2.21 -17.63
C ASP A 608 -7.27 3.41 -18.58
N THR A 609 -8.03 4.45 -18.20
CA THR A 609 -8.15 5.72 -18.93
C THR A 609 -6.81 6.42 -19.15
N TYR A 610 -5.87 6.27 -18.22
CA TYR A 610 -4.52 6.85 -18.27
C TYR A 610 -3.48 5.92 -18.93
N LEU A 611 -3.82 4.63 -19.08
CA LEU A 611 -2.91 3.56 -19.52
C LEU A 611 -3.19 3.08 -20.95
N LEU A 612 -4.31 3.48 -21.54
CA LEU A 612 -4.70 3.16 -22.93
C LEU A 612 -3.73 3.76 -23.97
N MET A 613 -2.85 2.91 -24.50
CA MET A 613 -2.17 3.13 -25.79
C MET A 613 -2.97 2.47 -26.91
N ASN A 614 -3.20 3.17 -28.02
CA ASN A 614 -4.02 2.67 -29.14
C ASN A 614 -3.24 1.82 -30.17
N ASP A 615 -2.03 1.35 -29.82
CA ASP A 615 -1.04 0.80 -30.77
C ASP A 615 -0.83 -0.74 -30.63
N ASP A 616 -1.76 -1.47 -30.01
CA ASP A 616 -1.72 -2.94 -29.79
C ASP A 616 -1.37 -3.76 -31.05
N GLN A 617 -1.75 -3.26 -32.23
CA GLN A 617 -1.45 -3.92 -33.52
C GLN A 617 0.06 -4.07 -33.77
N ILE A 618 0.88 -3.11 -33.31
CA ILE A 618 2.34 -3.13 -33.50
C ILE A 618 2.98 -4.20 -32.60
N HIS A 619 2.50 -4.34 -31.36
CA HIS A 619 2.93 -5.39 -30.43
C HIS A 619 2.61 -6.79 -30.97
N TRP A 620 1.38 -7.01 -31.44
CA TRP A 620 1.00 -8.30 -32.06
C TRP A 620 1.81 -8.62 -33.31
N PHE A 621 2.05 -7.64 -34.18
CA PHE A 621 2.88 -7.84 -35.38
C PHE A 621 4.32 -8.24 -35.02
N SER A 622 4.91 -7.60 -34.01
CA SER A 622 6.23 -7.95 -33.47
C SER A 622 6.27 -9.39 -32.94
N ILE A 623 5.32 -9.77 -32.09
CA ILE A 623 5.26 -11.10 -31.47
C ILE A 623 5.13 -12.19 -32.53
N ILE A 624 4.26 -12.02 -33.53
CA ILE A 624 4.08 -13.00 -34.61
C ILE A 624 5.38 -13.17 -35.40
N ASN A 625 6.04 -12.07 -35.79
CA ASN A 625 7.30 -12.12 -36.51
C ASN A 625 8.42 -12.81 -35.69
N SER A 626 8.58 -12.46 -34.42
CA SER A 626 9.56 -13.08 -33.53
C SER A 626 9.27 -14.56 -33.27
N LEU A 627 8.00 -14.95 -33.14
CA LEU A 627 7.58 -16.34 -32.99
C LEU A 627 7.85 -17.16 -34.25
N MET A 628 7.63 -16.60 -35.45
CA MET A 628 7.98 -17.25 -36.71
C MET A 628 9.49 -17.49 -36.83
N ILE A 629 10.32 -16.53 -36.41
CA ILE A 629 11.78 -16.66 -36.37
C ILE A 629 12.19 -17.79 -35.41
N VAL A 630 11.59 -17.85 -34.22
CA VAL A 630 11.82 -18.95 -33.26
C VAL A 630 11.43 -20.29 -33.87
N LEU A 631 10.19 -20.46 -34.35
CA LEU A 631 9.72 -21.74 -34.90
C LEU A 631 10.60 -22.24 -36.07
N PHE A 632 11.13 -21.33 -36.88
CA PHE A 632 12.11 -21.66 -37.92
C PHE A 632 13.46 -22.12 -37.34
N LEU A 633 14.00 -21.40 -36.35
CA LEU A 633 15.21 -21.79 -35.64
C LEU A 633 15.03 -23.13 -34.93
N SER A 634 13.99 -23.30 -34.12
CA SER A 634 13.60 -24.56 -33.47
C SER A 634 13.52 -25.71 -34.47
N GLY A 635 12.88 -25.50 -35.62
CA GLY A 635 12.78 -26.50 -36.70
C GLY A 635 14.14 -26.87 -37.29
N MET A 636 15.03 -25.90 -37.49
CA MET A 636 16.41 -26.13 -37.93
C MET A 636 17.24 -26.87 -36.88
N VAL A 637 17.18 -26.46 -35.60
CA VAL A 637 17.88 -27.12 -34.48
C VAL A 637 17.37 -28.56 -34.32
N ALA A 638 16.05 -28.77 -34.38
CA ALA A 638 15.43 -30.09 -34.32
C ALA A 638 15.84 -30.97 -35.52
N MET A 639 15.99 -30.40 -36.72
CA MET A 639 16.53 -31.13 -37.87
C MET A 639 17.99 -31.54 -37.63
N ILE A 640 18.84 -30.63 -37.13
CA ILE A 640 20.25 -30.94 -36.83
C ILE A 640 20.35 -32.04 -35.75
N MET A 641 19.52 -31.97 -34.71
CA MET A 641 19.46 -32.96 -33.62
C MET A 641 18.91 -34.32 -34.09
N MET A 642 17.76 -34.37 -34.78
CA MET A 642 17.17 -35.65 -35.19
C MET A 642 17.80 -36.28 -36.43
N ARG A 643 18.26 -35.49 -37.41
CA ARG A 643 18.79 -36.02 -38.68
C ARG A 643 20.29 -36.30 -38.64
N THR A 644 21.05 -35.49 -37.91
CA THR A 644 22.50 -35.67 -37.73
C THR A 644 22.78 -36.42 -36.43
N LEU A 645 22.50 -35.83 -35.26
CA LEU A 645 22.92 -36.43 -33.98
C LEU A 645 22.38 -37.87 -33.75
N PHE A 646 21.09 -38.13 -33.97
CA PHE A 646 20.53 -39.49 -33.81
C PHE A 646 21.11 -40.50 -34.81
N ARG A 647 21.33 -40.09 -36.07
CA ARG A 647 21.96 -40.95 -37.08
C ARG A 647 23.42 -41.22 -36.73
N ASP A 648 24.14 -40.20 -36.27
CA ASP A 648 25.55 -40.28 -35.93
C ASP A 648 25.76 -41.09 -34.64
N ILE A 649 24.82 -41.09 -33.68
CA ILE A 649 24.80 -41.95 -32.49
C ILE A 649 24.40 -43.38 -32.83
N ALA A 650 23.37 -43.58 -33.67
CA ALA A 650 22.94 -44.92 -34.08
C ALA A 650 24.05 -45.65 -34.86
N ASN A 651 24.72 -44.96 -35.78
CA ASN A 651 25.88 -45.49 -36.49
C ASN A 651 27.05 -45.80 -35.53
N TYR A 652 27.32 -44.95 -34.54
CA TYR A 652 28.40 -45.19 -33.56
C TYR A 652 28.16 -46.46 -32.74
N ASN A 653 26.97 -46.60 -32.16
CA ASN A 653 26.60 -47.77 -31.36
C ASN A 653 26.51 -49.08 -32.18
N GLN A 654 26.53 -49.02 -33.52
CA GLN A 654 26.62 -50.18 -34.42
C GLN A 654 28.07 -50.51 -34.82
N LEU A 655 28.94 -49.50 -34.89
CA LEU A 655 30.36 -49.68 -35.22
C LEU A 655 31.16 -50.28 -34.06
N GLU A 656 30.77 -50.04 -32.81
CA GLU A 656 31.36 -50.66 -31.61
C GLU A 656 31.26 -52.21 -31.62
N THR A 657 30.39 -52.79 -32.46
CA THR A 657 30.29 -54.25 -32.68
C THR A 657 31.18 -54.81 -33.81
N GLN A 658 32.03 -53.99 -34.44
CA GLN A 658 32.98 -54.41 -35.48
C GLN A 658 34.36 -53.78 -35.24
N ASP A 659 35.41 -54.61 -35.10
CA ASP A 659 36.80 -54.24 -34.76
C ASP A 659 37.56 -53.43 -35.84
N GLU A 660 36.91 -52.51 -36.57
CA GLU A 660 37.54 -51.67 -37.58
C GLU A 660 37.88 -50.29 -37.02
N THR A 661 39.19 -50.03 -36.89
CA THR A 661 39.76 -48.73 -36.53
C THR A 661 39.50 -47.69 -37.63
N GLN A 662 38.33 -47.05 -37.59
CA GLN A 662 38.03 -45.83 -38.35
C GLN A 662 38.38 -44.59 -37.53
N GLU A 663 38.98 -43.59 -38.18
CA GLU A 663 39.37 -42.33 -37.53
C GLU A 663 38.13 -41.61 -36.99
N GLU A 664 38.03 -41.50 -35.66
CA GLU A 664 36.99 -40.71 -35.01
C GLU A 664 37.05 -39.25 -35.49
N THR A 665 35.97 -38.72 -36.03
CA THR A 665 35.94 -37.36 -36.61
C THR A 665 34.98 -36.42 -35.87
N GLY A 666 35.37 -35.15 -35.79
CA GLY A 666 34.54 -34.07 -35.22
C GLY A 666 34.32 -34.19 -33.71
N TRP A 667 33.09 -33.93 -33.26
CA TRP A 667 32.78 -33.78 -31.83
C TRP A 667 33.09 -35.01 -30.98
N LYS A 668 32.92 -36.22 -31.54
CA LYS A 668 33.16 -37.50 -30.84
C LYS A 668 34.59 -37.64 -30.33
N LEU A 669 35.55 -37.21 -31.14
CA LEU A 669 37.00 -37.29 -30.88
C LEU A 669 37.45 -36.42 -29.69
N VAL A 670 36.60 -35.48 -29.26
CA VAL A 670 36.90 -34.51 -28.20
C VAL A 670 36.36 -34.95 -26.82
N HIS A 671 35.73 -36.12 -26.73
CA HIS A 671 35.08 -36.63 -25.50
C HIS A 671 35.98 -36.55 -24.25
N GLY A 672 37.28 -36.85 -24.39
CA GLY A 672 38.26 -36.82 -23.31
C GLY A 672 38.70 -35.41 -22.86
N ASP A 673 38.36 -34.34 -23.57
CA ASP A 673 38.79 -32.96 -23.24
C ASP A 673 37.62 -31.98 -23.01
N VAL A 674 36.40 -32.31 -23.44
CA VAL A 674 35.19 -31.46 -23.34
C VAL A 674 34.86 -30.98 -21.93
N PHE A 675 35.09 -31.80 -20.90
CA PHE A 675 34.79 -31.47 -19.50
C PHE A 675 35.98 -30.87 -18.72
N ARG A 676 37.05 -30.45 -19.40
CA ARG A 676 38.16 -29.73 -18.75
C ARG A 676 37.66 -28.45 -18.09
N ALA A 677 38.16 -28.14 -16.90
CA ALA A 677 37.84 -26.91 -16.19
C ALA A 677 38.26 -25.67 -17.02
N PRO A 678 37.39 -24.66 -17.19
CA PRO A 678 37.69 -23.50 -18.02
C PRO A 678 38.71 -22.57 -17.37
N ILE A 679 39.43 -21.84 -18.23
CA ILE A 679 40.29 -20.72 -17.83
C ILE A 679 39.46 -19.75 -16.97
N ASN A 680 39.99 -19.30 -15.84
CA ASN A 680 39.28 -18.44 -14.88
C ASN A 680 37.91 -18.99 -14.41
N SER A 681 37.81 -20.30 -14.15
CA SER A 681 36.59 -20.99 -13.68
C SER A 681 35.81 -20.27 -12.57
N SER A 682 36.50 -19.66 -11.58
CA SER A 682 35.87 -18.85 -10.53
C SER A 682 35.06 -17.67 -11.08
N LEU A 683 35.57 -16.97 -12.09
CA LEU A 683 34.88 -15.80 -12.67
C LEU A 683 33.61 -16.23 -13.44
N LEU A 684 33.67 -17.37 -14.14
CA LEU A 684 32.50 -17.95 -14.80
C LEU A 684 31.44 -18.37 -13.77
N CYS A 685 31.84 -19.03 -12.69
CA CYS A 685 30.92 -19.41 -11.61
C CYS A 685 30.26 -18.20 -10.94
N VAL A 686 31.00 -17.11 -10.75
CA VAL A 686 30.47 -15.85 -10.22
C VAL A 686 29.39 -15.30 -11.15
N TYR A 687 29.72 -15.14 -12.44
CA TYR A 687 28.79 -14.59 -13.44
C TYR A 687 27.53 -15.45 -13.62
N VAL A 688 27.67 -16.78 -13.72
CA VAL A 688 26.56 -17.72 -13.81
C VAL A 688 25.68 -17.68 -12.54
N GLY A 689 26.29 -17.52 -11.35
CA GLY A 689 25.54 -17.31 -10.10
C GLY A 689 24.70 -16.03 -10.13
N THR A 690 25.32 -14.90 -10.49
CA THR A 690 24.63 -13.61 -10.65
C THR A 690 23.52 -13.68 -11.71
N GLY A 691 23.73 -14.38 -12.82
CA GLY A 691 22.69 -14.51 -13.84
C GLY A 691 21.48 -15.34 -13.40
N VAL A 692 21.67 -16.35 -12.55
CA VAL A 692 20.55 -17.05 -11.88
C VAL A 692 19.79 -16.09 -10.95
N GLN A 693 20.50 -15.18 -10.27
CA GLN A 693 19.89 -14.14 -9.43
C GLN A 693 19.02 -13.17 -10.25
N ILE A 694 19.56 -12.64 -11.36
CA ILE A 694 18.82 -11.75 -12.27
C ILE A 694 17.63 -12.50 -12.88
N PHE A 695 17.84 -13.73 -13.36
CA PHE A 695 16.78 -14.56 -13.95
C PHE A 695 15.63 -14.79 -12.97
N GLY A 696 15.92 -15.19 -11.73
CA GLY A 696 14.90 -15.40 -10.70
C GLY A 696 14.16 -14.12 -10.32
N MET A 697 14.89 -13.00 -10.18
CA MET A 697 14.31 -11.68 -9.92
C MET A 697 13.36 -11.26 -11.05
N THR A 698 13.83 -11.29 -12.31
CA THR A 698 13.04 -10.92 -13.48
C THR A 698 11.81 -11.81 -13.62
N LEU A 699 11.95 -13.14 -13.55
CA LEU A 699 10.84 -14.07 -13.71
C LEU A 699 9.75 -13.86 -12.65
N VAL A 700 10.11 -13.75 -11.37
CA VAL A 700 9.12 -13.54 -10.29
C VAL A 700 8.48 -12.16 -10.37
N THR A 701 9.25 -11.11 -10.69
CA THR A 701 8.70 -9.75 -10.89
C THR A 701 7.67 -9.74 -12.02
N MET A 702 7.95 -10.43 -13.13
CA MET A 702 7.03 -10.51 -14.26
C MET A 702 5.77 -11.32 -13.93
N ILE A 703 5.88 -12.42 -13.19
CA ILE A 703 4.70 -13.18 -12.73
C ILE A 703 3.81 -12.31 -11.82
N PHE A 704 4.38 -11.56 -10.88
CA PHE A 704 3.60 -10.65 -10.04
C PHE A 704 3.00 -9.45 -10.81
N ALA A 705 3.65 -9.00 -11.88
CA ALA A 705 3.09 -8.01 -12.79
C ALA A 705 1.92 -8.58 -13.62
N LEU A 706 2.02 -9.82 -14.12
CA LEU A 706 0.93 -10.52 -14.82
C LEU A 706 -0.30 -10.75 -13.93
N LEU A 707 -0.10 -11.05 -12.65
CA LEU A 707 -1.18 -11.22 -11.66
C LEU A 707 -1.77 -9.89 -11.16
N GLY A 708 -1.33 -8.75 -11.68
CA GLY A 708 -1.84 -7.41 -11.31
C GLY A 708 -1.32 -6.84 -9.99
N PHE A 709 -0.57 -7.61 -9.19
CA PHE A 709 -0.03 -7.17 -7.89
C PHE A 709 0.98 -6.01 -7.99
N LEU A 710 1.63 -5.84 -9.15
CA LEU A 710 2.60 -4.76 -9.43
C LEU A 710 2.08 -3.76 -10.48
N SER A 711 0.79 -3.44 -10.42
CA SER A 711 0.14 -2.43 -11.26
C SER A 711 0.71 -1.01 -11.04
N PRO A 712 0.67 -0.12 -12.04
CA PRO A 712 1.13 1.27 -11.90
C PRO A 712 0.44 2.09 -10.80
N SER A 713 -0.75 1.67 -10.36
CA SER A 713 -1.49 2.26 -9.24
C SER A 713 -0.81 2.08 -7.88
N ASN A 714 0.04 1.06 -7.73
CA ASN A 714 0.92 0.89 -6.59
C ASN A 714 2.24 1.65 -6.83
N ARG A 715 2.25 2.96 -6.51
CA ARG A 715 3.40 3.85 -6.71
C ARG A 715 4.65 3.31 -6.01
N GLY A 716 5.77 3.26 -6.73
CA GLY A 716 7.04 2.70 -6.23
C GLY A 716 7.07 1.17 -6.05
N GLY A 717 5.91 0.48 -5.99
CA GLY A 717 5.79 -0.95 -5.70
C GLY A 717 6.68 -1.86 -6.57
N LEU A 718 6.70 -1.64 -7.89
CA LEU A 718 7.56 -2.39 -8.82
C LEU A 718 9.05 -2.29 -8.48
N MET A 719 9.56 -1.09 -8.17
CA MET A 719 10.97 -0.89 -7.84
C MET A 719 11.32 -1.51 -6.49
N THR A 720 10.45 -1.34 -5.49
CA THR A 720 10.60 -1.96 -4.16
C THR A 720 10.62 -3.48 -4.27
N ALA A 721 9.70 -4.07 -5.05
CA ALA A 721 9.64 -5.50 -5.30
C ALA A 721 10.91 -6.02 -6.00
N MET A 722 11.41 -5.33 -7.02
CA MET A 722 12.67 -5.72 -7.70
C MET A 722 13.86 -5.72 -6.74
N VAL A 723 14.01 -4.70 -5.88
CA VAL A 723 15.10 -4.62 -4.91
C VAL A 723 15.01 -5.72 -3.85
N LEU A 724 13.81 -6.02 -3.33
CA LEU A 724 13.62 -7.09 -2.36
C LEU A 724 13.83 -8.48 -2.98
N LEU A 725 13.27 -8.73 -4.17
CA LEU A 725 13.47 -9.98 -4.91
C LEU A 725 14.94 -10.19 -5.26
N TRP A 726 15.67 -9.14 -5.66
CA TRP A 726 17.12 -9.20 -5.86
C TRP A 726 17.85 -9.74 -4.62
N VAL A 727 17.52 -9.21 -3.44
CA VAL A 727 18.15 -9.62 -2.16
C VAL A 727 17.84 -11.09 -1.84
N PHE A 728 16.57 -11.51 -1.93
CA PHE A 728 16.18 -12.90 -1.64
C PHE A 728 16.78 -13.92 -2.63
N MET A 729 16.85 -13.58 -3.92
CA MET A 729 17.43 -14.46 -4.94
C MET A 729 18.95 -14.66 -4.76
N GLY A 730 19.61 -13.91 -3.87
CA GLY A 730 21.01 -14.12 -3.49
C GLY A 730 21.33 -15.54 -3.00
N ILE A 731 20.35 -16.23 -2.37
CA ILE A 731 20.50 -17.65 -2.00
C ILE A 731 20.75 -18.52 -3.26
N LEU A 732 19.97 -18.32 -4.33
CA LEU A 732 20.11 -19.08 -5.56
C LEU A 732 21.41 -18.75 -6.29
N ALA A 733 21.86 -17.49 -6.20
CA ALA A 733 23.13 -17.02 -6.74
C ALA A 733 24.33 -17.76 -6.11
N GLY A 734 24.39 -17.75 -4.77
CA GLY A 734 25.42 -18.45 -4.02
C GLY A 734 25.39 -19.97 -4.26
N TYR A 735 24.19 -20.57 -4.21
CA TYR A 735 24.01 -22.01 -4.44
C TYR A 735 24.55 -22.44 -5.81
N SER A 736 24.17 -21.72 -6.87
CA SER A 736 24.54 -22.04 -8.25
C SER A 736 26.04 -21.83 -8.47
N SER A 737 26.59 -20.71 -7.97
CA SER A 737 28.00 -20.39 -8.08
C SER A 737 28.89 -21.40 -7.35
N ALA A 738 28.58 -21.72 -6.07
CA ALA A 738 29.39 -22.64 -5.28
C ALA A 738 29.31 -24.08 -5.79
N ARG A 739 28.15 -24.52 -6.29
CA ARG A 739 27.98 -25.87 -6.86
C ARG A 739 28.77 -26.04 -8.15
N LEU A 740 28.75 -25.04 -9.05
CA LEU A 740 29.56 -25.07 -10.28
C LEU A 740 31.06 -24.95 -9.97
N TYR A 741 31.44 -24.13 -8.98
CA TYR A 741 32.84 -24.01 -8.55
C TYR A 741 33.39 -25.33 -7.96
N LYS A 742 32.55 -26.07 -7.22
CA LYS A 742 32.88 -27.42 -6.72
C LYS A 742 33.06 -28.44 -7.84
N MET A 743 32.24 -28.38 -8.90
CA MET A 743 32.39 -29.22 -10.10
C MET A 743 33.77 -29.03 -10.75
N PHE A 744 34.23 -27.79 -10.88
CA PHE A 744 35.58 -27.46 -11.36
C PHE A 744 36.72 -27.72 -10.33
N LYS A 745 36.49 -28.57 -9.33
CA LYS A 745 37.45 -28.96 -8.27
C LYS A 745 37.97 -27.78 -7.44
N GLY A 746 37.22 -26.68 -7.38
CA GLY A 746 37.56 -25.49 -6.59
C GLY A 746 37.36 -25.70 -5.09
N THR A 747 38.39 -25.43 -4.29
CA THR A 747 38.39 -25.62 -2.83
C THR A 747 37.98 -24.37 -2.05
N GLU A 748 38.34 -23.18 -2.53
CA GLU A 748 38.19 -21.90 -1.83
C GLU A 748 36.80 -21.26 -2.00
N TRP A 749 35.75 -22.01 -1.68
CA TRP A 749 34.36 -21.58 -1.88
C TRP A 749 34.01 -20.24 -1.21
N LYS A 750 34.63 -19.91 -0.06
CA LYS A 750 34.47 -18.61 0.62
C LYS A 750 34.93 -17.44 -0.26
N ARG A 751 36.09 -17.57 -0.92
CA ARG A 751 36.64 -16.53 -1.82
C ARG A 751 35.77 -16.37 -3.08
N ASN A 752 35.24 -17.47 -3.61
CA ASN A 752 34.28 -17.43 -4.72
C ASN A 752 32.95 -16.75 -4.31
N THR A 753 32.47 -17.04 -3.10
CA THR A 753 31.24 -16.45 -2.53
C THR A 753 31.37 -14.93 -2.37
N LEU A 754 32.50 -14.44 -1.83
CA LEU A 754 32.77 -13.00 -1.74
C LEU A 754 32.72 -12.32 -3.11
N LYS A 755 33.35 -12.92 -4.14
CA LYS A 755 33.26 -12.39 -5.52
C LYS A 755 31.82 -12.35 -6.03
N THR A 756 31.01 -13.38 -5.73
CA THR A 756 29.60 -13.44 -6.14
C THR A 756 28.77 -12.34 -5.48
N ALA A 757 28.99 -12.08 -4.18
CA ALA A 757 28.25 -11.08 -3.43
C ALA A 757 28.68 -9.62 -3.73
N PHE A 758 29.93 -9.40 -4.17
CA PHE A 758 30.47 -8.05 -4.35
C PHE A 758 30.64 -7.59 -5.81
N MET A 759 30.92 -8.49 -6.77
CA MET A 759 31.36 -8.05 -8.10
C MET A 759 30.28 -7.30 -8.88
N PHE A 760 29.09 -7.88 -9.03
CA PHE A 760 28.00 -7.24 -9.77
C PHE A 760 27.36 -6.07 -8.98
N PRO A 761 26.93 -6.24 -7.71
CA PRO A 761 26.39 -5.11 -6.94
C PRO A 761 27.39 -3.96 -6.74
N GLY A 762 28.68 -4.25 -6.60
CA GLY A 762 29.72 -3.22 -6.43
C GLY A 762 29.95 -2.40 -7.69
N ILE A 763 29.91 -3.01 -8.88
CA ILE A 763 29.96 -2.27 -10.15
C ILE A 763 28.71 -1.39 -10.30
N LEU A 764 27.51 -1.95 -10.02
CA LEU A 764 26.27 -1.17 -10.07
C LEU A 764 26.28 0.00 -9.08
N PHE A 765 26.69 -0.23 -7.83
CA PHE A 765 26.78 0.80 -6.80
C PHE A 765 27.80 1.88 -7.16
N ALA A 766 28.95 1.52 -7.75
CA ALA A 766 29.95 2.48 -8.19
C ALA A 766 29.43 3.39 -9.32
N ILE A 767 28.77 2.84 -10.34
CA ILE A 767 28.14 3.62 -11.41
C ILE A 767 27.04 4.50 -10.81
N PHE A 768 26.12 3.91 -10.04
CA PHE A 768 25.01 4.61 -9.41
C PHE A 768 25.47 5.75 -8.50
N PHE A 769 26.54 5.56 -7.71
CA PHE A 769 27.12 6.59 -6.85
C PHE A 769 27.65 7.78 -7.65
N VAL A 770 28.38 7.52 -8.76
CA VAL A 770 28.87 8.59 -9.65
C VAL A 770 27.71 9.34 -10.31
N LEU A 771 26.68 8.62 -10.79
CA LEU A 771 25.48 9.24 -11.35
C LEU A 771 24.75 10.09 -10.31
N ASN A 772 24.54 9.57 -9.09
CA ASN A 772 23.86 10.30 -8.01
C ASN A 772 24.63 11.56 -7.57
N ALA A 773 25.96 11.52 -7.56
CA ALA A 773 26.80 12.68 -7.28
C ALA A 773 26.63 13.78 -8.34
N LEU A 774 26.45 13.43 -9.62
CA LEU A 774 26.13 14.39 -10.68
C LEU A 774 24.73 14.99 -10.51
N ILE A 775 23.73 14.19 -10.12
CA ILE A 775 22.36 14.68 -9.87
C ILE A 775 22.33 15.64 -8.66
N TRP A 776 23.10 15.36 -7.60
CA TRP A 776 23.31 16.29 -6.48
C TRP A 776 23.96 17.61 -6.92
N GLY A 777 24.94 17.56 -7.83
CA GLY A 777 25.58 18.76 -8.40
C GLY A 777 24.60 19.70 -9.12
N GLU A 778 23.59 19.12 -9.79
CA GLU A 778 22.52 19.86 -10.50
C GLU A 778 21.32 20.26 -9.61
N GLN A 779 21.41 20.03 -8.29
CA GLN A 779 20.33 20.28 -7.30
C GLN A 779 18.97 19.65 -7.68
N SER A 780 19.02 18.47 -8.32
CA SER A 780 17.82 17.77 -8.82
C SER A 780 17.21 16.86 -7.74
N SER A 781 15.87 16.85 -7.67
CA SER A 781 15.11 16.02 -6.71
C SER A 781 15.23 14.52 -6.95
N GLY A 782 15.68 14.14 -8.15
CA GLY A 782 16.00 12.77 -8.53
C GLY A 782 17.22 12.20 -7.82
N ALA A 783 17.98 13.03 -7.10
CA ALA A 783 19.08 12.55 -6.28
C ALA A 783 18.53 11.76 -5.08
N VAL A 784 19.01 10.54 -4.92
CA VAL A 784 18.67 9.67 -3.81
C VAL A 784 19.34 10.22 -2.55
N PRO A 785 18.59 10.49 -1.45
CA PRO A 785 19.14 11.05 -0.23
C PRO A 785 20.19 10.14 0.41
N PHE A 786 21.16 10.74 1.13
CA PHE A 786 22.23 10.00 1.79
C PHE A 786 21.71 8.89 2.72
N GLY A 787 20.62 9.15 3.47
CA GLY A 787 19.98 8.15 4.33
C GLY A 787 19.46 6.93 3.55
N THR A 788 18.90 7.13 2.36
CA THR A 788 18.45 6.04 1.49
C THR A 788 19.62 5.27 0.87
N MET A 789 20.70 5.96 0.49
CA MET A 789 21.94 5.30 0.05
C MET A 789 22.54 4.44 1.17
N PHE A 790 22.57 4.96 2.40
CA PHE A 790 23.00 4.20 3.58
C PHE A 790 22.11 2.97 3.82
N ALA A 791 20.78 3.12 3.74
CA ALA A 791 19.84 2.01 3.86
C ALA A 791 20.07 0.92 2.79
N LEU A 792 20.37 1.28 1.53
CA LEU A 792 20.74 0.32 0.49
C LEU A 792 22.05 -0.41 0.79
N VAL A 793 23.05 0.29 1.36
CA VAL A 793 24.30 -0.33 1.82
C VAL A 793 24.04 -1.30 2.99
N CYS A 794 23.22 -0.92 3.97
CA CYS A 794 22.80 -1.81 5.06
C CYS A 794 22.04 -3.04 4.54
N LEU A 795 21.16 -2.88 3.56
CA LEU A 795 20.44 -3.99 2.91
C LEU A 795 21.39 -4.94 2.16
N TRP A 796 22.39 -4.39 1.46
CA TRP A 796 23.40 -5.16 0.74
C TRP A 796 24.31 -5.95 1.69
N PHE A 797 24.98 -5.28 2.63
CA PHE A 797 25.95 -5.92 3.53
C PHE A 797 25.29 -6.72 4.66
N GLY A 798 24.16 -6.24 5.20
CA GLY A 798 23.48 -6.84 6.34
C GLY A 798 22.55 -8.01 5.99
N ILE A 799 21.99 -8.05 4.77
CA ILE A 799 21.03 -9.09 4.36
C ILE A 799 21.49 -9.82 3.11
N SER A 800 21.80 -9.13 2.00
CA SER A 800 22.14 -9.77 0.73
C SER A 800 23.43 -10.60 0.80
N VAL A 801 24.52 -10.06 1.37
CA VAL A 801 25.79 -10.79 1.52
C VAL A 801 25.61 -12.08 2.36
N PRO A 802 25.02 -12.06 3.57
CA PRO A 802 24.71 -13.28 4.32
C PRO A 802 23.85 -14.31 3.56
N LEU A 803 22.82 -13.88 2.81
CA LEU A 803 21.98 -14.79 2.01
C LEU A 803 22.78 -15.50 0.92
N VAL A 804 23.70 -14.81 0.24
CA VAL A 804 24.63 -15.42 -0.73
C VAL A 804 25.56 -16.42 -0.04
N PHE A 805 26.03 -16.16 1.18
CA PHE A 805 26.82 -17.11 1.97
C PHE A 805 26.03 -18.37 2.36
N VAL A 806 24.77 -18.23 2.79
CA VAL A 806 23.86 -19.36 3.08
C VAL A 806 23.65 -20.20 1.82
N GLY A 807 23.35 -19.57 0.70
CA GLY A 807 23.23 -20.22 -0.61
C GLY A 807 24.49 -21.02 -0.98
N SER A 808 25.66 -20.39 -0.93
CA SER A 808 26.94 -21.03 -1.21
C SER A 808 27.24 -22.21 -0.30
N TYR A 809 26.94 -22.11 1.00
CA TYR A 809 27.13 -23.21 1.94
C TYR A 809 26.25 -24.42 1.58
N LEU A 810 24.98 -24.19 1.25
CA LEU A 810 24.06 -25.24 0.78
C LEU A 810 24.54 -25.87 -0.54
N GLY A 811 25.02 -25.05 -1.49
CA GLY A 811 25.54 -25.49 -2.77
C GLY A 811 26.81 -26.33 -2.64
N PHE A 812 27.73 -25.93 -1.76
CA PHE A 812 28.99 -26.65 -1.52
C PHE A 812 28.81 -27.92 -0.69
N LYS A 813 27.74 -28.02 0.12
CA LYS A 813 27.40 -29.24 0.88
C LYS A 813 26.84 -30.36 0.00
N LYS A 814 26.18 -30.05 -1.13
CA LYS A 814 25.71 -31.05 -2.11
C LYS A 814 26.90 -31.79 -2.75
N PRO A 815 26.71 -33.04 -3.23
CA PRO A 815 27.75 -33.74 -4.00
C PRO A 815 28.13 -32.93 -5.25
N ALA A 816 29.38 -33.08 -5.69
CA ALA A 816 29.82 -32.48 -6.95
C ALA A 816 28.99 -33.07 -8.10
N ILE A 817 28.81 -32.31 -9.18
CA ILE A 817 28.20 -32.84 -10.39
C ILE A 817 29.28 -33.68 -11.08
N GLU A 818 29.03 -34.97 -11.25
CA GLU A 818 29.97 -35.88 -11.92
C GLU A 818 29.93 -35.67 -13.43
N ASP A 819 31.07 -35.70 -14.10
CA ASP A 819 31.14 -35.56 -15.56
C ASP A 819 30.81 -36.90 -16.25
N PRO A 820 30.06 -36.91 -17.37
CA PRO A 820 29.66 -38.16 -18.03
C PRO A 820 30.84 -38.98 -18.58
N VAL A 821 31.98 -38.34 -18.84
CA VAL A 821 33.18 -38.94 -19.44
C VAL A 821 34.42 -38.50 -18.68
N LYS A 822 35.40 -39.38 -18.51
CA LYS A 822 36.68 -39.09 -17.84
C LYS A 822 37.52 -38.15 -18.70
N THR A 823 38.22 -37.21 -18.05
CA THR A 823 39.10 -36.27 -18.75
C THR A 823 40.54 -36.80 -18.90
N ASN A 824 41.12 -36.62 -20.08
CA ASN A 824 42.48 -36.99 -20.41
C ASN A 824 43.52 -36.14 -19.65
N LYS A 825 44.71 -36.69 -19.41
CA LYS A 825 45.78 -35.96 -18.71
C LYS A 825 46.40 -34.86 -19.58
N ILE A 826 46.64 -35.14 -20.86
CA ILE A 826 47.29 -34.24 -21.82
C ILE A 826 46.19 -33.63 -22.72
N PRO A 827 46.13 -32.29 -22.89
CA PRO A 827 45.15 -31.66 -23.77
C PRO A 827 45.48 -31.92 -25.25
N ARG A 828 44.45 -32.27 -26.04
CA ARG A 828 44.55 -32.32 -27.50
C ARG A 828 44.82 -30.93 -28.08
N GLN A 829 45.63 -30.88 -29.14
CA GLN A 829 45.84 -29.68 -29.94
C GLN A 829 44.63 -29.42 -30.84
N ILE A 830 44.14 -28.18 -30.86
CA ILE A 830 42.97 -27.78 -31.66
C ILE A 830 43.41 -27.44 -33.09
N PRO A 831 42.74 -27.97 -34.13
CA PRO A 831 43.07 -27.67 -35.52
C PRO A 831 42.73 -26.22 -35.90
N GLU A 832 43.38 -25.69 -36.95
CA GLU A 832 43.13 -24.32 -37.40
C GLU A 832 41.69 -24.14 -37.90
N GLN A 833 41.00 -23.17 -37.30
CA GLN A 833 39.58 -22.92 -37.54
C GLN A 833 39.37 -22.01 -38.76
N ALA A 834 38.36 -22.35 -39.57
CA ALA A 834 37.90 -21.46 -40.64
C ALA A 834 37.54 -20.07 -40.10
N TRP A 835 37.70 -19.03 -40.93
CA TRP A 835 37.60 -17.63 -40.49
C TRP A 835 36.27 -17.29 -39.77
N TYR A 836 35.16 -17.89 -40.19
CA TYR A 836 33.84 -17.72 -39.61
C TYR A 836 33.61 -18.50 -38.29
N MET A 837 34.44 -19.50 -38.00
CA MET A 837 34.47 -20.22 -36.72
C MET A 837 35.44 -19.62 -35.70
N LYS A 838 36.16 -18.54 -36.05
CA LYS A 838 37.02 -17.83 -35.08
C LYS A 838 36.17 -17.22 -33.95
N PRO A 839 36.63 -17.27 -32.67
CA PRO A 839 35.78 -16.99 -31.51
C PRO A 839 35.05 -15.64 -31.57
N VAL A 840 35.75 -14.55 -31.90
CA VAL A 840 35.16 -13.19 -31.92
C VAL A 840 34.01 -13.08 -32.92
N PHE A 841 34.18 -13.58 -34.13
CA PHE A 841 33.17 -13.49 -35.18
C PHE A 841 31.94 -14.35 -34.87
N SER A 842 32.17 -15.59 -34.41
CA SER A 842 31.13 -16.52 -33.97
C SER A 842 30.31 -15.98 -32.80
N ILE A 843 30.97 -15.35 -31.81
CA ILE A 843 30.31 -14.72 -30.66
C ILE A 843 29.44 -13.53 -31.07
N LEU A 844 29.92 -12.66 -31.98
CA LEU A 844 29.16 -11.49 -32.43
C LEU A 844 27.91 -11.90 -33.22
N ILE A 845 28.04 -12.81 -34.19
CA ILE A 845 26.88 -13.27 -34.97
C ILE A 845 25.80 -13.92 -34.10
N GLY A 846 26.19 -14.71 -33.09
CA GLY A 846 25.24 -15.34 -32.18
C GLY A 846 24.37 -14.36 -31.39
N GLY A 847 24.84 -13.14 -31.15
CA GLY A 847 24.10 -12.09 -30.42
C GLY A 847 23.03 -11.38 -31.24
N ILE A 848 23.09 -11.45 -32.58
CA ILE A 848 22.17 -10.72 -33.48
C ILE A 848 20.73 -11.26 -33.35
N LEU A 849 20.56 -12.59 -33.29
CA LEU A 849 19.23 -13.21 -33.27
C LEU A 849 18.46 -12.95 -31.95
N PRO A 850 19.06 -13.15 -30.74
CA PRO A 850 18.40 -12.78 -29.49
C PRO A 850 18.09 -11.28 -29.38
N PHE A 851 18.93 -10.41 -29.95
CA PHE A 851 18.64 -8.97 -30.01
C PHE A 851 17.47 -8.66 -30.94
N GLY A 852 17.43 -9.27 -32.14
CA GLY A 852 16.33 -9.10 -33.10
C GLY A 852 14.97 -9.50 -32.53
N ALA A 853 14.93 -10.55 -31.70
CA ALA A 853 13.71 -11.04 -31.06
C ALA A 853 13.09 -10.05 -30.04
N VAL A 854 13.89 -9.14 -29.46
CA VAL A 854 13.44 -8.16 -28.44
C VAL A 854 13.42 -6.71 -28.92
N PHE A 855 13.93 -6.44 -30.14
CA PHE A 855 14.17 -5.08 -30.65
C PHE A 855 12.94 -4.14 -30.59
N ILE A 856 11.75 -4.63 -30.96
CA ILE A 856 10.53 -3.81 -30.97
C ILE A 856 10.03 -3.51 -29.56
N GLU A 857 9.98 -4.50 -28.66
CA GLU A 857 9.62 -4.23 -27.26
C GLU A 857 10.66 -3.33 -26.57
N LEU A 858 11.94 -3.47 -26.90
CA LEU A 858 12.98 -2.57 -26.41
C LEU A 858 12.72 -1.11 -26.83
N PHE A 859 12.21 -0.85 -28.04
CA PHE A 859 11.78 0.49 -28.45
C PHE A 859 10.67 1.03 -27.55
N PHE A 860 9.64 0.23 -27.23
CA PHE A 860 8.55 0.64 -26.34
C PHE A 860 8.99 0.83 -24.89
N ILE A 861 9.86 -0.05 -24.37
CA ILE A 861 10.45 0.08 -23.03
C ILE A 861 11.26 1.37 -22.91
N LEU A 862 12.13 1.68 -23.89
CA LEU A 862 12.91 2.92 -23.89
C LEU A 862 12.01 4.16 -24.01
N THR A 863 10.97 4.09 -24.84
CA THR A 863 9.98 5.17 -25.00
C THR A 863 9.22 5.41 -23.69
N SER A 864 8.84 4.36 -22.96
CA SER A 864 8.21 4.49 -21.65
C SER A 864 9.14 5.13 -20.62
N ILE A 865 10.36 4.60 -20.47
CA ILE A 865 11.32 5.04 -19.45
C ILE A 865 11.76 6.50 -19.69
N TRP A 866 12.00 6.88 -20.94
CA TRP A 866 12.62 8.18 -21.27
C TRP A 866 11.64 9.25 -21.78
N LEU A 867 10.42 8.91 -22.22
CA LEU A 867 9.42 9.90 -22.64
C LEU A 867 8.23 10.01 -21.67
N ASN A 868 8.37 9.47 -20.45
CA ASN A 868 7.36 9.49 -19.38
C ASN A 868 5.98 8.94 -19.82
N GLN A 869 5.98 7.93 -20.67
CA GLN A 869 4.78 7.19 -21.08
C GLN A 869 4.63 5.92 -20.23
N PHE A 870 3.40 5.52 -19.90
CA PHE A 870 3.17 4.31 -19.11
C PHE A 870 3.25 3.05 -20.01
N TYR A 871 4.23 2.18 -19.77
CA TYR A 871 4.21 0.81 -20.31
C TYR A 871 3.34 -0.06 -19.40
N TYR A 872 2.17 -0.48 -19.88
CA TYR A 872 1.21 -1.28 -19.11
C TYR A 872 1.17 -2.76 -19.53
N ILE A 873 1.67 -3.11 -20.71
CA ILE A 873 1.37 -4.41 -21.33
C ILE A 873 2.37 -5.52 -20.92
N PHE A 874 2.42 -5.78 -19.61
CA PHE A 874 3.25 -6.84 -19.01
C PHE A 874 3.00 -8.24 -19.61
N GLY A 875 1.80 -8.48 -20.16
CA GLY A 875 1.46 -9.68 -20.94
C GLY A 875 2.36 -9.91 -22.14
N PHE A 876 2.51 -8.91 -23.01
CA PHE A 876 3.38 -8.99 -24.19
C PHE A 876 4.86 -9.08 -23.79
N LEU A 877 5.27 -8.33 -22.76
CA LEU A 877 6.64 -8.40 -22.23
C LEU A 877 7.00 -9.82 -21.78
N PHE A 878 6.09 -10.55 -21.14
CA PHE A 878 6.32 -11.93 -20.72
C PHE A 878 6.46 -12.90 -21.89
N ILE A 879 5.61 -12.79 -22.92
CA ILE A 879 5.71 -13.61 -24.13
C ILE A 879 7.06 -13.36 -24.82
N VAL A 880 7.47 -12.10 -24.96
CA VAL A 880 8.75 -11.71 -25.59
C VAL A 880 9.95 -12.12 -24.72
N PHE A 881 9.83 -12.12 -23.40
CA PHE A 881 10.85 -12.69 -22.51
C PHE A 881 11.00 -14.21 -22.73
N VAL A 882 9.91 -14.97 -22.84
CA VAL A 882 9.98 -16.42 -23.15
C VAL A 882 10.63 -16.67 -24.53
N ILE A 883 10.29 -15.88 -25.54
CA ILE A 883 10.92 -15.90 -26.88
C ILE A 883 12.44 -15.62 -26.77
N LEU A 884 12.86 -14.66 -25.94
CA LEU A 884 14.28 -14.40 -25.67
C LEU A 884 14.98 -15.60 -25.02
N LEU A 885 14.35 -16.27 -24.04
CA LEU A 885 14.94 -17.46 -23.41
C LEU A 885 15.21 -18.57 -24.43
N ILE A 886 14.23 -18.83 -25.31
CA ILE A 886 14.32 -19.88 -26.34
C ILE A 886 15.39 -19.52 -27.38
N THR A 887 15.36 -18.30 -27.94
CA THR A 887 16.38 -17.85 -28.92
C THR A 887 17.80 -17.90 -28.36
N CYS A 888 18.02 -17.46 -27.11
CA CYS A 888 19.33 -17.56 -26.44
C CYS A 888 19.79 -19.01 -26.29
N ALA A 889 18.90 -19.94 -25.92
CA ALA A 889 19.23 -21.35 -25.78
C ALA A 889 19.54 -22.01 -27.13
N GLU A 890 18.73 -21.77 -28.17
CA GLU A 890 18.89 -22.38 -29.48
C GLU A 890 20.17 -21.93 -30.19
N ILE A 891 20.44 -20.62 -30.25
CA ILE A 891 21.61 -20.11 -30.98
C ILE A 891 22.92 -20.57 -30.33
N THR A 892 22.94 -20.69 -29.00
CA THR A 892 24.12 -21.16 -28.27
C THR A 892 24.32 -22.67 -28.43
N ILE A 893 23.25 -23.48 -28.38
CA ILE A 893 23.33 -24.92 -28.66
C ILE A 893 23.85 -25.18 -30.07
N VAL A 894 23.33 -24.48 -31.09
CA VAL A 894 23.76 -24.66 -32.50
C VAL A 894 25.22 -24.27 -32.69
N LEU A 895 25.65 -23.11 -32.18
CA LEU A 895 27.03 -22.66 -32.33
C LEU A 895 28.01 -23.50 -31.49
N CYS A 896 27.59 -24.00 -30.32
CA CYS A 896 28.35 -24.96 -29.53
C CYS A 896 28.48 -26.32 -30.24
N TYR A 897 27.44 -26.80 -30.90
CA TYR A 897 27.51 -28.03 -31.71
C TYR A 897 28.50 -27.87 -32.87
N PHE A 898 28.42 -26.80 -33.66
CA PHE A 898 29.37 -26.56 -34.75
C PHE A 898 30.81 -26.36 -34.26
N GLN A 899 31.00 -25.73 -33.11
CA GLN A 899 32.31 -25.61 -32.46
C GLN A 899 32.89 -26.99 -32.12
N LEU A 900 32.10 -27.87 -31.48
CA LEU A 900 32.53 -29.22 -31.14
C LEU A 900 32.80 -30.07 -32.40
N CYS A 901 31.98 -29.93 -33.44
CA CYS A 901 32.22 -30.56 -34.75
C CYS A 901 33.53 -30.12 -35.41
N SER A 902 34.08 -28.98 -35.00
CA SER A 902 35.36 -28.44 -35.48
C SER A 902 36.52 -28.71 -34.48
N GLU A 903 36.36 -29.68 -33.58
CA GLU A 903 37.33 -30.15 -32.58
C GLU A 903 37.74 -29.13 -31.49
N ASP A 904 37.00 -28.03 -31.30
CA ASP A 904 37.29 -27.03 -30.27
C ASP A 904 36.47 -27.26 -28.97
N TYR A 905 37.13 -27.77 -27.91
CA TYR A 905 36.51 -27.99 -26.60
C TYR A 905 36.37 -26.73 -25.71
N HIS A 906 36.77 -25.53 -26.13
CA HIS A 906 36.68 -24.30 -25.31
C HIS A 906 35.27 -23.69 -25.25
N TRP A 907 34.24 -24.53 -25.13
CA TRP A 907 32.84 -24.13 -25.26
C TRP A 907 32.33 -23.35 -24.04
N TRP A 908 32.88 -23.54 -22.83
CA TRP A 908 32.37 -22.98 -21.57
C TRP A 908 32.17 -21.46 -21.56
N TRP A 909 33.20 -20.69 -21.95
CA TRP A 909 33.10 -19.23 -22.06
C TRP A 909 32.44 -18.82 -23.38
N ARG A 910 32.62 -19.63 -24.43
CA ARG A 910 32.10 -19.32 -25.76
C ARG A 910 30.57 -19.40 -25.81
N SER A 911 29.93 -20.35 -25.12
CA SER A 911 28.47 -20.42 -24.97
C SER A 911 27.93 -19.22 -24.19
N TYR A 912 28.57 -18.87 -23.08
CA TYR A 912 28.20 -17.70 -22.28
C TYR A 912 28.31 -16.39 -23.09
N LEU A 913 29.44 -16.17 -23.77
CA LEU A 913 29.66 -14.95 -24.55
C LEU A 913 28.79 -14.87 -25.80
N THR A 914 28.46 -16.00 -26.43
CA THR A 914 27.61 -16.07 -27.64
C THR A 914 26.19 -15.56 -27.40
N ALA A 915 25.56 -15.91 -26.27
CA ALA A 915 24.28 -15.31 -25.91
C ALA A 915 24.46 -13.92 -25.26
N GLY A 916 25.51 -13.72 -24.46
CA GLY A 916 25.80 -12.44 -23.81
C GLY A 916 26.03 -11.28 -24.78
N SER A 917 26.59 -11.53 -25.96
CA SER A 917 26.90 -10.50 -26.97
C SER A 917 25.68 -9.73 -27.48
N SER A 918 24.46 -10.26 -27.31
CA SER A 918 23.22 -9.53 -27.57
C SER A 918 23.11 -8.20 -26.80
N ALA A 919 23.76 -8.10 -25.63
CA ALA A 919 23.87 -6.87 -24.86
C ALA A 919 24.68 -5.76 -25.56
N LEU A 920 25.65 -6.12 -26.40
CA LEU A 920 26.40 -5.12 -27.19
C LEU A 920 25.48 -4.47 -28.23
N TYR A 921 24.61 -5.25 -28.87
CA TYR A 921 23.60 -4.75 -29.80
C TYR A 921 22.54 -3.89 -29.09
N LEU A 922 22.12 -4.27 -27.88
CA LEU A 922 21.27 -3.44 -27.02
C LEU A 922 21.93 -2.08 -26.72
N PHE A 923 23.21 -2.06 -26.34
CA PHE A 923 23.94 -0.82 -26.08
C PHE A 923 24.11 0.04 -27.34
N LEU A 924 24.50 -0.55 -28.47
CA LEU A 924 24.59 0.16 -29.76
C LEU A 924 23.24 0.74 -30.20
N TYR A 925 22.15 0.01 -29.97
CA TYR A 925 20.80 0.53 -30.21
C TYR A 925 20.45 1.69 -29.28
N SER A 926 20.88 1.68 -28.02
CA SER A 926 20.69 2.82 -27.12
C SER A 926 21.42 4.08 -27.62
N VAL A 927 22.61 3.93 -28.21
CA VAL A 927 23.32 5.05 -28.87
C VAL A 927 22.52 5.56 -30.08
N PHE A 928 22.01 4.66 -30.92
CA PHE A 928 21.15 5.04 -32.06
C PHE A 928 19.85 5.74 -31.62
N TYR A 929 19.20 5.24 -30.57
CA TYR A 929 17.97 5.81 -30.00
C TYR A 929 18.21 7.21 -29.44
N PHE A 930 19.33 7.42 -28.74
CA PHE A 930 19.75 8.73 -28.23
C PHE A 930 19.80 9.78 -29.35
N PHE A 931 20.46 9.49 -30.48
CA PHE A 931 20.60 10.44 -31.59
C PHE A 931 19.37 10.59 -32.50
N THR A 932 18.40 9.66 -32.46
CA THR A 932 17.27 9.65 -33.40
C THR A 932 15.89 9.88 -32.78
N LYS A 933 15.77 9.74 -31.45
CA LYS A 933 14.49 9.85 -30.73
C LYS A 933 14.53 10.76 -29.51
N LEU A 934 15.70 10.97 -28.89
CA LEU A 934 15.82 11.80 -27.69
C LEU A 934 16.38 13.18 -28.04
N GLU A 935 15.61 14.22 -27.69
CA GLU A 935 16.03 15.63 -27.83
C GLU A 935 16.76 16.11 -26.56
N ILE A 936 17.76 15.35 -26.11
CA ILE A 936 18.49 15.67 -24.87
C ILE A 936 19.46 16.84 -25.10
N THR A 937 19.24 17.94 -24.36
CA THR A 937 20.00 19.19 -24.51
C THR A 937 21.20 19.30 -23.57
N LYS A 938 21.15 18.67 -22.38
CA LYS A 938 22.15 18.84 -21.31
C LYS A 938 23.11 17.66 -21.22
N LEU A 939 24.39 17.97 -20.98
CA LEU A 939 25.48 17.00 -20.91
C LEU A 939 25.32 16.01 -19.73
N VAL A 940 24.92 16.48 -18.55
CA VAL A 940 24.67 15.62 -17.37
C VAL A 940 23.58 14.60 -17.67
N SER A 941 22.50 15.03 -18.33
CA SER A 941 21.40 14.17 -18.79
C SER A 941 21.86 13.09 -19.78
N GLY A 942 22.79 13.42 -20.68
CA GLY A 942 23.43 12.45 -21.57
C GLY A 942 24.29 11.43 -20.80
N ILE A 943 25.05 11.86 -19.81
CA ILE A 943 25.84 10.96 -18.94
C ILE A 943 24.91 10.03 -18.14
N LEU A 944 23.80 10.54 -17.61
CA LEU A 944 22.78 9.76 -16.91
C LEU A 944 22.16 8.71 -17.84
N TYR A 945 21.77 9.09 -19.04
CA TYR A 945 21.26 8.16 -20.06
C TYR A 945 22.24 7.02 -20.31
N PHE A 946 23.48 7.32 -20.70
CA PHE A 946 24.46 6.27 -20.99
C PHE A 946 24.85 5.46 -19.75
N GLY A 947 24.90 6.05 -18.56
CA GLY A 947 25.15 5.35 -17.31
C GLY A 947 24.08 4.30 -16.98
N TYR A 948 22.80 4.67 -17.06
CA TYR A 948 21.70 3.73 -16.87
C TYR A 948 21.62 2.69 -18.00
N MET A 949 21.91 3.06 -19.26
CA MET A 949 21.96 2.10 -20.36
C MET A 949 23.14 1.11 -20.25
N ILE A 950 24.28 1.50 -19.67
CA ILE A 950 25.37 0.59 -19.32
C ILE A 950 24.91 -0.41 -18.25
N ILE A 951 24.20 0.05 -17.20
CA ILE A 951 23.63 -0.82 -16.16
C ILE A 951 22.68 -1.85 -16.76
N ILE A 952 21.74 -1.41 -17.60
CA ILE A 952 20.75 -2.29 -18.27
C ILE A 952 21.47 -3.29 -19.20
N SER A 953 22.43 -2.83 -20.00
CA SER A 953 23.20 -3.69 -20.91
C SER A 953 24.03 -4.73 -20.13
N TYR A 954 24.64 -4.35 -19.01
CA TYR A 954 25.42 -5.26 -18.18
C TYR A 954 24.52 -6.31 -17.50
N ALA A 955 23.36 -5.93 -16.98
CA ALA A 955 22.38 -6.87 -16.45
C ALA A 955 21.89 -7.85 -17.54
N PHE A 956 21.61 -7.35 -18.75
CA PHE A 956 21.20 -8.16 -19.90
C PHE A 956 22.29 -9.15 -20.33
N PHE A 957 23.56 -8.72 -20.40
CA PHE A 957 24.72 -9.58 -20.69
C PHE A 957 24.84 -10.75 -19.70
N VAL A 958 24.64 -10.48 -18.41
CA VAL A 958 24.74 -11.50 -17.35
C VAL A 958 23.56 -12.47 -17.38
N LEU A 959 22.37 -11.97 -17.72
CA LEU A 959 21.17 -12.77 -17.89
C LEU A 959 21.26 -13.70 -19.12
N THR A 960 21.42 -13.15 -20.32
CA THR A 960 21.43 -13.92 -21.58
C THR A 960 22.61 -14.89 -21.65
N GLY A 961 23.80 -14.47 -21.20
CA GLY A 961 24.97 -15.33 -21.13
C GLY A 961 24.79 -16.53 -20.20
N THR A 962 24.08 -16.35 -19.08
CA THR A 962 23.79 -17.45 -18.15
C THR A 962 22.77 -18.45 -18.71
N ILE A 963 21.75 -17.97 -19.43
CA ILE A 963 20.79 -18.82 -20.14
C ILE A 963 21.50 -19.68 -21.19
N GLY A 964 22.33 -19.04 -22.04
CA GLY A 964 23.13 -19.74 -23.05
C GLY A 964 24.14 -20.74 -22.47
N PHE A 965 24.77 -20.39 -21.35
CA PHE A 965 25.65 -21.29 -20.61
C PHE A 965 24.91 -22.55 -20.13
N TYR A 966 23.75 -22.40 -19.46
CA TYR A 966 23.01 -23.56 -18.96
C TYR A 966 22.40 -24.42 -20.06
N ALA A 967 21.96 -23.81 -21.17
CA ALA A 967 21.50 -24.51 -22.37
C ALA A 967 22.60 -25.42 -22.95
N CYS A 968 23.80 -24.87 -23.17
CA CYS A 968 24.95 -25.65 -23.64
C CYS A 968 25.42 -26.68 -22.60
N PHE A 969 25.46 -26.33 -21.31
CA PHE A 969 25.87 -27.27 -20.25
C PHE A 969 24.94 -28.49 -20.17
N TRP A 970 23.64 -28.29 -20.32
CA TRP A 970 22.67 -29.38 -20.40
C TRP A 970 22.85 -30.20 -21.69
N PHE A 971 22.94 -29.52 -22.85
CA PHE A 971 23.13 -30.16 -24.16
C PHE A 971 24.39 -31.01 -24.22
N VAL A 972 25.56 -30.45 -23.90
CA VAL A 972 26.87 -31.12 -23.90
C VAL A 972 26.83 -32.33 -22.97
N ARG A 973 26.31 -32.20 -21.75
CA ARG A 973 26.17 -33.36 -20.85
C ARG A 973 25.23 -34.41 -21.42
N LYS A 974 24.13 -34.02 -22.07
CA LYS A 974 23.16 -34.96 -22.64
C LYS A 974 23.77 -35.76 -23.81
N ILE A 975 24.48 -35.11 -24.74
CA ILE A 975 25.10 -35.82 -25.87
C ILE A 975 26.16 -36.81 -25.38
N TYR A 976 27.12 -36.40 -24.54
CA TYR A 976 28.18 -37.31 -24.06
C TYR A 976 27.69 -38.37 -23.07
N SER A 977 26.58 -38.15 -22.35
CA SER A 977 25.93 -39.21 -21.56
C SER A 977 25.17 -40.25 -22.39
N SER A 978 24.97 -39.99 -23.69
CA SER A 978 24.25 -40.89 -24.61
C SER A 978 25.20 -41.74 -25.48
N VAL A 979 26.50 -41.45 -25.41
CA VAL A 979 27.58 -42.24 -26.03
C VAL A 979 28.11 -43.19 -24.97
N LYS A 980 28.27 -44.48 -25.30
CA LYS A 980 29.03 -45.41 -24.45
C LYS A 980 30.52 -45.17 -24.68
N ILE A 981 31.25 -44.93 -23.59
CA ILE A 981 32.71 -44.76 -23.56
C ILE A 981 33.16 -45.29 -22.19
N ASP A 982 34.06 -46.28 -22.15
CA ASP A 982 34.45 -47.04 -20.95
C ASP A 982 35.32 -46.26 -19.91
#